data_AF-A3JE23-F1
#
_entry.id   AF-A3JE23-F1
#
_cell.length_a   1.000
_cell.length_b   1.000
_cell.length_c   1.000
_cell.angle_alpha   90.00
_cell.angle_beta   90.00
_cell.angle_gamma   90.00
#
_symmetry.space_group_name_H-M   'P 1'
#
loop_
_entity.id
_entity.type
_entity.pdbx_description
1 polymer ?
#
loop_
_entity_poly.entity_id
_entity_poly.type
_entity_poly.pdbx_seq_one_letter_code
_entity_poly.pdbx_strand_id
1 'polypeptide(L)'
;MTPTGNLLFSPSTTPLGAHGAPVCKRETANVLLSRSDTLGRPRAFIDAGKIEDESGRSFTATLQNGTEHTPDNAEARFTKLLTGNAQWYGPEEPKGEHLIGFNTVSEQLRFAPGHTLSEGVELTVIQGERKARAIHLPPPVFINLREEASPSEDLLTNDQLDYFRANGNNALIFMHGYNVPHGEWGRFLKYDGSREAYHGNAPSFAKANTWHPNKATVWQDTAALSANSSVTLEDEKLNGGGAHNWAVHMEYQLNRAAGFDGEDWMPYSRIINISWPGDTGSTDFMQAELNAMASGRHLAPLLLQLANAGIAINLLSHSLGARVALTALNIMGIIGKRDLVDHLFLWQPAVADNALTNDSSRDVHPLGLGVFPAAHSAARKIVVLHSRGDGILGADNSEDEAWWRKALSFKHPVATTAWDLATADDPMDDVLGNLRGAYDKKWWTFPSFLDNGFGPAIENLYKDYLPLTFEAWMTVHPQRSLATPEVLKQTVQENWTRLEKDILTEANALWQPCIDCLRNGERPPDYTLLAPLNHQASVSPQMAKDYVVRLKKLAVNNWVPEQRPRPALGYVGFNEITDERASEFDSFLYESLNDRKLIPVDQSKWLFSHSGMRIPSEEVFNRSYKEAIVNQLKELGRNRFGQY
;
A
#
# COMPACT_ATOMS: atom_id res chain seq x y z
N MET A 1 46.76 2.16 74.33
CA MET A 1 45.49 2.35 73.60
C MET A 1 45.83 2.33 72.13
N THR A 2 45.41 1.27 71.43
CA THR A 2 45.52 1.11 69.98
C THR A 2 44.27 0.38 69.50
N PRO A 3 43.68 0.75 68.35
CA PRO A 3 42.27 0.58 68.08
C PRO A 3 41.95 -0.75 67.42
N THR A 4 40.81 -1.31 67.80
CA THR A 4 40.11 -2.46 67.22
C THR A 4 39.43 -2.09 65.91
N GLY A 5 39.88 -2.66 64.79
CA GLY A 5 39.17 -2.66 63.51
C GLY A 5 38.51 -4.02 63.27
N ASN A 6 37.17 -4.07 63.38
CA ASN A 6 36.34 -5.24 63.14
C ASN A 6 36.32 -5.61 61.64
N LEU A 7 36.89 -6.75 61.27
CA LEU A 7 36.51 -7.49 60.06
C LEU A 7 35.42 -8.50 60.45
N LEU A 8 34.32 -8.56 59.68
CA LEU A 8 33.17 -9.44 59.90
C LEU A 8 33.43 -10.92 59.57
N PHE A 9 34.68 -11.30 59.26
CA PHE A 9 35.08 -12.68 59.00
C PHE A 9 36.48 -12.93 59.58
N SER A 10 36.63 -14.04 60.30
CA SER A 10 37.93 -14.56 60.73
C SER A 10 38.54 -15.40 59.59
N PRO A 11 39.80 -15.17 59.17
CA PRO A 11 40.46 -16.05 58.22
C PRO A 11 40.63 -17.43 58.85
N SER A 12 40.07 -18.45 58.20
CA SER A 12 40.24 -19.85 58.60
C SER A 12 41.63 -20.34 58.22
N THR A 13 42.38 -20.85 59.19
CA THR A 13 43.69 -21.49 58.99
C THR A 13 43.60 -23.02 58.93
N THR A 14 42.42 -23.59 58.65
CA THR A 14 42.26 -25.03 58.52
C THR A 14 43.04 -25.53 57.29
N PRO A 15 43.99 -26.46 57.43
CA PRO A 15 44.70 -27.03 56.29
C PRO A 15 43.68 -27.69 55.34
N LEU A 16 43.87 -27.50 54.03
CA LEU A 16 43.15 -28.26 53.00
C LEU A 16 43.40 -29.75 53.23
N GLY A 17 42.45 -30.42 53.90
CA GLY A 17 42.48 -31.85 54.17
C GLY A 17 42.21 -32.68 52.90
N ALA A 18 42.48 -33.98 52.98
CA ALA A 18 42.45 -34.98 51.90
C ALA A 18 41.09 -35.22 51.18
N HIS A 19 40.13 -34.30 51.32
CA HIS A 19 38.90 -34.26 50.55
C HIS A 19 38.89 -32.90 49.85
N GLY A 20 39.05 -32.94 48.52
CA GLY A 20 39.29 -31.77 47.67
C GLY A 20 38.37 -30.58 47.95
N ALA A 21 38.84 -29.39 47.55
CA ALA A 21 38.10 -28.13 47.61
C ALA A 21 36.59 -28.39 47.39
N PRO A 22 35.70 -27.82 48.23
CA PRO A 22 34.27 -28.03 48.08
C PRO A 22 33.93 -27.80 46.61
N VAL A 23 33.34 -28.81 45.97
CA VAL A 23 32.89 -28.70 44.59
C VAL A 23 32.09 -27.41 44.54
N CYS A 24 32.56 -26.42 43.79
CA CYS A 24 31.82 -25.19 43.55
C CYS A 24 30.51 -25.63 42.90
N LYS A 25 29.47 -25.87 43.72
CA LYS A 25 28.13 -26.15 43.22
C LYS A 25 27.70 -24.87 42.55
N ARG A 26 27.77 -24.85 41.22
CA ARG A 26 27.22 -23.77 40.42
C ARG A 26 25.76 -23.60 40.83
N GLU A 27 25.44 -22.42 41.32
CA GLU A 27 24.09 -22.12 41.79
C GLU A 27 23.14 -22.01 40.61
N THR A 28 21.89 -22.39 40.84
CA THR A 28 20.82 -22.21 39.86
C THR A 28 20.04 -20.94 40.16
N ALA A 29 19.63 -20.21 39.13
CA ALA A 29 18.86 -18.98 39.21
C ALA A 29 17.67 -19.00 38.23
N ASN A 30 16.90 -17.90 38.25
CA ASN A 30 15.73 -17.71 37.40
C ASN A 30 15.92 -16.52 36.45
N VAL A 31 15.25 -16.57 35.31
CA VAL A 31 15.13 -15.43 34.38
C VAL A 31 13.65 -15.11 34.21
N LEU A 32 13.28 -13.86 34.42
CA LEU A 32 11.95 -13.32 34.14
C LEU A 32 12.03 -12.45 32.89
N LEU A 33 11.41 -12.92 31.81
CA LEU A 33 11.39 -12.25 30.52
C LEU A 33 10.02 -11.59 30.30
N SER A 34 10.03 -10.33 29.89
CA SER A 34 8.84 -9.58 29.47
C SER A 34 8.93 -9.24 27.98
N ARG A 35 7.79 -8.96 27.33
CA ARG A 35 7.74 -8.52 25.93
C ARG A 35 7.06 -7.18 25.79
N SER A 36 7.61 -6.32 24.93
CA SER A 36 6.95 -5.07 24.54
C SER A 36 7.13 -4.76 23.05
N ASP A 37 6.33 -3.84 22.55
CA ASP A 37 6.62 -3.21 21.26
C ASP A 37 7.56 -2.00 21.40
N THR A 38 7.85 -1.32 20.27
CA THR A 38 8.68 -0.10 20.20
C THR A 38 8.14 1.06 21.03
N LEU A 39 6.85 1.08 21.33
CA LEU A 39 6.19 2.11 22.14
C LEU A 39 6.21 1.76 23.63
N GLY A 40 6.84 0.64 24.01
CA GLY A 40 6.89 0.15 25.38
C GLY A 40 5.59 -0.51 25.85
N ARG A 41 4.62 -0.74 24.95
CA ARG A 41 3.35 -1.39 25.32
C ARG A 41 3.60 -2.87 25.57
N PRO A 42 3.11 -3.43 26.68
CA PRO A 42 3.24 -4.86 26.97
C PRO A 42 2.60 -5.72 25.88
N ARG A 43 3.25 -6.83 25.52
CA ARG A 43 2.75 -7.81 24.56
C ARG A 43 2.71 -9.19 25.21
N ALA A 44 1.71 -9.99 24.85
CA ALA A 44 1.60 -11.37 25.29
C ALA A 44 2.65 -12.27 24.60
N PHE A 45 3.12 -13.29 25.31
CA PHE A 45 3.80 -14.44 24.72
C PHE A 45 2.77 -15.48 24.27
N ILE A 46 2.90 -15.95 23.02
CA ILE A 46 2.26 -17.18 22.57
C ILE A 46 3.16 -18.37 22.96
N ASP A 47 4.45 -18.19 22.73
CA ASP A 47 5.56 -19.00 23.19
C ASP A 47 6.69 -18.02 23.58
N ALA A 48 7.44 -18.34 24.63
CA ALA A 48 8.59 -17.54 25.07
C ALA A 48 9.93 -18.10 24.57
N GLY A 49 9.90 -19.21 23.83
CA GLY A 49 11.08 -19.89 23.32
C GLY A 49 11.84 -20.64 24.43
N LYS A 50 13.16 -20.75 24.26
CA LYS A 50 14.04 -21.50 25.16
C LYS A 50 15.26 -20.71 25.57
N ILE A 51 15.79 -20.98 26.77
CA ILE A 51 17.12 -20.54 27.18
C ILE A 51 18.03 -21.76 27.25
N GLU A 52 19.19 -21.68 26.61
CA GLU A 52 20.29 -22.63 26.77
C GLU A 52 21.29 -22.05 27.74
N ASP A 53 21.53 -22.76 28.85
CA ASP A 53 22.49 -22.32 29.87
C ASP A 53 23.94 -22.68 29.51
N GLU A 54 24.89 -22.28 30.36
CA GLU A 54 26.32 -22.49 30.12
C GLU A 54 26.72 -23.98 29.99
N SER A 55 25.87 -24.91 30.43
CA SER A 55 26.10 -26.35 30.26
C SER A 55 25.56 -26.91 28.93
N GLY A 56 24.92 -26.06 28.12
CA GLY A 56 24.21 -26.46 26.90
C GLY A 56 22.83 -27.07 27.16
N ARG A 57 22.30 -26.95 28.39
CA ARG A 57 20.98 -27.48 28.72
C ARG A 57 19.90 -26.46 28.37
N SER A 58 18.90 -26.88 27.61
CA SER A 58 17.75 -26.05 27.24
C SER A 58 16.64 -26.06 28.30
N PHE A 59 16.04 -24.90 28.54
CA PHE A 59 14.93 -24.69 29.46
C PHE A 59 13.82 -23.90 28.76
N THR A 60 12.57 -24.28 29.00
CA THR A 60 11.39 -23.56 28.52
C THR A 60 10.77 -22.73 29.65
N ALA A 61 10.02 -21.69 29.29
CA ALA A 61 9.39 -20.82 30.27
C ALA A 61 8.05 -21.37 30.77
N THR A 62 7.66 -20.94 31.97
CA THR A 62 6.27 -20.92 32.41
C THR A 62 5.70 -19.52 32.16
N LEU A 63 4.60 -19.43 31.41
CA LEU A 63 3.90 -18.16 31.15
C LEU A 63 3.07 -17.75 32.37
N GLN A 64 3.03 -16.46 32.67
CA GLN A 64 2.30 -15.90 33.80
C GLN A 64 1.05 -15.13 33.34
N ASN A 65 -0.07 -15.31 34.05
CA ASN A 65 -1.29 -14.55 33.79
C ASN A 65 -1.04 -13.05 34.01
N GLY A 66 -1.78 -12.23 33.26
CA GLY A 66 -1.67 -10.78 33.27
C GLY A 66 -2.33 -10.17 34.49
N THR A 67 -2.32 -8.84 34.53
CA THR A 67 -3.03 -8.02 35.51
C THR A 67 -4.10 -7.20 34.80
N GLU A 68 -4.88 -6.39 35.52
CA GLU A 68 -5.80 -5.44 34.88
C GLU A 68 -5.10 -4.51 33.86
N HIS A 69 -3.80 -4.28 34.00
CA HIS A 69 -3.01 -3.35 33.17
C HIS A 69 -1.99 -4.04 32.26
N THR A 70 -1.93 -5.37 32.25
CA THR A 70 -1.02 -6.13 31.40
C THR A 70 -1.75 -7.32 30.79
N PRO A 71 -1.54 -7.62 29.50
CA PRO A 71 -2.21 -8.75 28.88
C PRO A 71 -1.81 -10.06 29.56
N ASP A 72 -2.68 -11.07 29.45
CA ASP A 72 -2.31 -12.42 29.84
C ASP A 72 -1.06 -12.89 29.11
N ASN A 73 -0.23 -13.68 29.79
CA ASN A 73 1.05 -14.16 29.27
C ASN A 73 2.05 -13.05 28.93
N ALA A 74 1.97 -11.86 29.54
CA ALA A 74 2.95 -10.79 29.31
C ALA A 74 4.36 -11.08 29.87
N GLU A 75 4.46 -12.03 30.82
CA GLU A 75 5.72 -12.43 31.46
C GLU A 75 5.95 -13.93 31.36
N ALA A 76 7.22 -14.30 31.14
CA ALA A 76 7.68 -15.66 30.97
C ALA A 76 8.83 -15.94 31.95
N ARG A 77 8.68 -16.96 32.79
CA ARG A 77 9.66 -17.31 33.83
C ARG A 77 10.38 -18.60 33.49
N PHE A 78 11.70 -18.52 33.30
CA PHE A 78 12.60 -19.65 33.18
C PHE A 78 13.21 -19.95 34.55
N THR A 79 13.23 -21.23 34.97
CA THR A 79 13.69 -21.62 36.30
C THR A 79 14.79 -22.67 36.25
N LYS A 80 15.62 -22.69 37.30
CA LYS A 80 16.70 -23.67 37.50
C LYS A 80 17.81 -23.61 36.45
N LEU A 81 18.07 -22.42 35.90
CA LEU A 81 19.17 -22.15 34.98
C LEU A 81 20.49 -22.09 35.76
N LEU A 82 21.58 -22.65 35.22
CA LEU A 82 22.90 -22.43 35.82
C LEU A 82 23.29 -20.95 35.73
N THR A 83 23.85 -20.42 36.82
CA THR A 83 24.48 -19.10 36.81
C THR A 83 25.68 -19.08 35.85
N GLY A 84 25.81 -18.01 35.07
CA GLY A 84 26.81 -17.91 34.00
C GLY A 84 26.22 -17.38 32.69
N ASN A 85 26.93 -17.62 31.58
CA ASN A 85 26.48 -17.23 30.25
C ASN A 85 25.33 -18.14 29.79
N ALA A 86 24.35 -17.56 29.12
CA ALA A 86 23.23 -18.26 28.52
C ALA A 86 22.82 -17.60 27.21
N GLN A 87 22.11 -18.34 26.36
CA GLN A 87 21.53 -17.84 25.12
C GLN A 87 20.02 -18.05 25.14
N TRP A 88 19.28 -16.97 24.92
CA TRP A 88 17.84 -17.02 24.71
C TRP A 88 17.53 -17.12 23.23
N TYR A 89 16.85 -18.18 22.84
CA TYR A 89 16.28 -18.35 21.52
C TYR A 89 14.80 -18.03 21.61
N GLY A 90 14.41 -16.94 20.96
CA GLY A 90 13.00 -16.58 20.81
C GLY A 90 12.22 -17.67 20.07
N PRO A 91 10.89 -17.69 20.19
CA PRO A 91 10.04 -18.55 19.38
C PRO A 91 10.15 -18.17 17.89
N GLU A 92 9.61 -19.00 16.99
CA GLU A 92 9.33 -18.55 15.62
C GLU A 92 8.46 -17.28 15.68
N GLU A 93 8.89 -16.20 15.03
CA GLU A 93 8.29 -14.88 15.19
C GLU A 93 6.83 -14.92 14.73
N PRO A 94 5.86 -14.67 15.62
CA PRO A 94 4.46 -14.75 15.25
C PRO A 94 4.11 -13.57 14.33
N LYS A 95 3.54 -13.89 13.16
CA LYS A 95 2.82 -12.93 12.32
C LYS A 95 3.64 -11.75 11.79
N GLY A 96 4.96 -11.92 11.63
CA GLY A 96 5.84 -10.91 11.01
C GLY A 96 6.25 -9.76 11.94
N GLU A 97 6.22 -9.98 13.26
CA GLU A 97 6.95 -9.18 14.24
C GLU A 97 8.45 -9.47 14.18
N HIS A 98 9.30 -8.50 14.55
CA HIS A 98 10.76 -8.69 14.54
C HIS A 98 11.38 -8.30 15.87
N LEU A 99 12.27 -9.13 16.43
CA LEU A 99 13.07 -8.73 17.58
C LEU A 99 14.09 -7.66 17.16
N ILE A 100 14.05 -6.49 17.80
CA ILE A 100 14.94 -5.36 17.51
C ILE A 100 15.65 -4.81 18.75
N GLY A 101 15.30 -5.31 19.93
CA GLY A 101 16.01 -4.95 21.15
C GLY A 101 15.84 -5.96 22.27
N PHE A 102 16.84 -6.02 23.14
CA PHE A 102 16.79 -6.82 24.35
C PHE A 102 17.44 -6.05 25.51
N ASN A 103 16.63 -5.74 26.50
CA ASN A 103 17.06 -4.96 27.66
C ASN A 103 17.10 -5.82 28.91
N THR A 104 18.16 -5.64 29.69
CA THR A 104 18.25 -6.12 31.06
C THR A 104 18.41 -4.92 31.99
N VAL A 105 18.56 -5.18 33.29
CA VAL A 105 18.85 -4.10 34.27
C VAL A 105 20.18 -3.39 33.97
N SER A 106 21.14 -4.08 33.34
CA SER A 106 22.50 -3.58 33.15
C SER A 106 22.90 -3.34 31.70
N GLU A 107 22.15 -3.89 30.73
CA GLU A 107 22.52 -3.90 29.31
C GLU A 107 21.32 -3.57 28.44
N GLN A 108 21.61 -2.91 27.33
CA GLN A 108 20.65 -2.62 26.28
C GLN A 108 21.24 -3.05 24.95
N LEU A 109 20.68 -4.10 24.37
CA LEU A 109 21.08 -4.63 23.07
C LEU A 109 20.08 -4.17 22.00
N ARG A 110 20.59 -3.86 20.80
CA ARG A 110 19.81 -3.42 19.65
C ARG A 110 20.17 -4.28 18.45
N PHE A 111 19.16 -4.62 17.66
CA PHE A 111 19.30 -5.53 16.53
C PHE A 111 18.54 -4.99 15.33
N ALA A 112 19.09 -5.22 14.14
CA ALA A 112 18.30 -5.19 12.93
C ALA A 112 17.37 -6.42 12.89
N PRO A 113 16.17 -6.29 12.30
CA PRO A 113 15.27 -7.41 12.04
C PRO A 113 16.00 -8.58 11.38
N GLY A 114 15.73 -9.80 11.86
CA GLY A 114 16.34 -11.03 11.34
C GLY A 114 17.70 -11.40 11.92
N HIS A 115 18.41 -10.48 12.60
CA HIS A 115 19.78 -10.71 13.09
C HIS A 115 19.86 -11.85 14.10
N THR A 116 18.95 -11.90 15.07
CA THR A 116 19.02 -12.85 16.21
C THR A 116 18.31 -14.18 15.94
N LEU A 117 17.75 -14.38 14.74
CA LEU A 117 16.88 -15.53 14.43
C LEU A 117 17.57 -16.88 14.59
N SER A 118 18.87 -16.96 14.28
CA SER A 118 19.63 -18.22 14.32
C SER A 118 20.60 -18.33 15.48
N GLU A 119 21.16 -17.23 15.95
CA GLU A 119 22.22 -17.22 16.97
C GLU A 119 21.67 -17.11 18.40
N GLY A 120 20.41 -16.67 18.55
CA GLY A 120 19.85 -16.33 19.85
C GLY A 120 20.45 -15.05 20.42
N VAL A 121 19.94 -14.64 21.58
CA VAL A 121 20.40 -13.44 22.30
C VAL A 121 21.21 -13.88 23.51
N GLU A 122 22.45 -13.41 23.59
CA GLU A 122 23.29 -13.65 24.77
C GLU A 122 22.73 -12.92 26.00
N LEU A 123 22.73 -13.60 27.14
CA LEU A 123 22.45 -12.99 28.44
C LEU A 123 23.25 -13.67 29.56
N THR A 124 23.53 -12.91 30.62
CA THR A 124 24.14 -13.46 31.84
C THR A 124 23.06 -13.78 32.89
N VAL A 125 23.06 -15.03 33.33
CA VAL A 125 22.25 -15.52 34.46
C VAL A 125 23.01 -15.25 35.76
N ILE A 126 22.45 -14.38 36.59
CA ILE A 126 23.02 -13.97 37.89
C ILE A 126 22.30 -14.66 39.05
N GLN A 127 22.94 -14.72 40.23
CA GLN A 127 22.28 -15.21 41.45
C GLN A 127 20.96 -14.47 41.70
N GLY A 128 19.90 -15.21 42.02
CA GLY A 128 18.55 -14.68 42.21
C GLY A 128 17.69 -14.73 40.94
N GLU A 129 17.10 -13.59 40.56
CA GLU A 129 16.24 -13.47 39.38
C GLU A 129 16.73 -12.35 38.45
N ARG A 130 17.08 -12.71 37.22
CA ARG A 130 17.42 -11.76 36.15
C ARG A 130 16.15 -11.31 35.45
N LYS A 131 15.88 -10.00 35.44
CA LYS A 131 14.79 -9.41 34.64
C LYS A 131 15.30 -9.00 33.27
N ALA A 132 14.58 -9.38 32.23
CA ALA A 132 14.85 -9.02 30.84
C ALA A 132 13.58 -8.59 30.11
N ARG A 133 13.74 -7.82 29.05
CA ARG A 133 12.67 -7.36 28.17
C ARG A 133 13.07 -7.50 26.71
N ALA A 134 12.32 -8.29 25.96
CA ALA A 134 12.42 -8.40 24.52
C ALA A 134 11.52 -7.35 23.85
N ILE A 135 12.09 -6.53 22.98
CA ILE A 135 11.41 -5.43 22.29
C ILE A 135 11.25 -5.80 20.82
N HIS A 136 10.00 -5.80 20.36
CA HIS A 136 9.65 -6.19 19.00
C HIS A 136 9.14 -5.01 18.19
N LEU A 137 9.53 -4.97 16.93
CA LEU A 137 8.83 -4.18 15.93
C LEU A 137 7.48 -4.86 15.67
N PRO A 138 6.35 -4.13 15.79
CA PRO A 138 5.02 -4.68 15.49
C PRO A 138 4.93 -5.28 14.09
N PRO A 139 3.95 -6.16 13.83
CA PRO A 139 3.75 -6.72 12.49
C PRO A 139 3.37 -5.59 11.51
N PRO A 140 3.58 -5.77 10.19
CA PRO A 140 3.15 -4.79 9.20
C PRO A 140 1.62 -4.64 9.26
N VAL A 141 1.13 -3.43 8.98
CA VAL A 141 -0.31 -3.21 8.81
C VAL A 141 -0.60 -3.22 7.31
N PHE A 142 -1.29 -4.27 6.86
CA PHE A 142 -1.54 -4.54 5.45
C PHE A 142 -3.01 -4.95 5.28
N ILE A 143 -3.77 -4.16 4.53
CA ILE A 143 -5.21 -4.37 4.28
C ILE A 143 -5.38 -4.82 2.83
N ASN A 144 -6.10 -5.91 2.63
CA ASN A 144 -6.32 -6.52 1.32
C ASN A 144 -7.74 -6.24 0.82
N LEU A 145 -7.87 -5.31 -0.13
CA LEU A 145 -9.13 -4.94 -0.79
C LEU A 145 -9.33 -5.69 -2.12
N ARG A 146 -8.58 -6.77 -2.36
CA ARG A 146 -8.64 -7.55 -3.62
C ARG A 146 -9.72 -8.62 -3.62
N GLU A 147 -9.90 -9.26 -2.48
CA GLU A 147 -10.76 -10.43 -2.33
C GLU A 147 -12.14 -9.99 -1.85
N GLU A 148 -13.14 -10.86 -2.01
CA GLU A 148 -14.37 -10.81 -1.21
C GLU A 148 -14.07 -11.22 0.25
N ALA A 149 -13.01 -10.62 0.80
CA ALA A 149 -12.64 -10.66 2.19
C ALA A 149 -13.83 -10.20 3.03
N SER A 150 -13.93 -10.72 4.25
CA SER A 150 -14.99 -10.31 5.16
C SER A 150 -14.92 -8.78 5.36
N PRO A 151 -16.04 -8.05 5.40
CA PRO A 151 -16.04 -6.60 5.68
C PRO A 151 -15.21 -6.17 6.91
N SER A 152 -15.01 -7.08 7.86
CA SER A 152 -14.16 -6.87 9.04
C SER A 152 -12.66 -6.76 8.73
N GLU A 153 -12.20 -7.34 7.61
CA GLU A 153 -10.79 -7.36 7.19
C GLU A 153 -10.37 -6.07 6.47
N ASP A 154 -11.34 -5.24 6.06
CA ASP A 154 -11.12 -3.90 5.52
C ASP A 154 -10.75 -2.88 6.63
N LEU A 155 -10.87 -3.27 7.90
CA LEU A 155 -10.71 -2.42 9.07
C LEU A 155 -9.49 -2.80 9.91
N LEU A 156 -9.02 -1.85 10.71
CA LEU A 156 -7.99 -2.11 11.71
C LEU A 156 -8.57 -2.83 12.92
N THR A 157 -7.77 -3.72 13.49
CA THR A 157 -7.99 -4.29 14.81
C THR A 157 -7.80 -3.23 15.90
N ASN A 158 -8.36 -3.46 17.10
CA ASN A 158 -8.17 -2.55 18.24
C ASN A 158 -6.68 -2.35 18.59
N ASP A 159 -5.87 -3.41 18.53
CA ASP A 159 -4.43 -3.35 18.75
C ASP A 159 -3.69 -2.43 17.76
N GLN A 160 -4.11 -2.43 16.50
CA GLN A 160 -3.58 -1.56 15.44
C GLN A 160 -4.06 -0.12 15.63
N LEU A 161 -5.33 0.11 15.99
CA LEU A 161 -5.81 1.45 16.33
C LEU A 161 -5.05 2.02 17.51
N ASP A 162 -4.86 1.24 18.58
CA ASP A 162 -4.10 1.65 19.74
C ASP A 162 -2.62 1.88 19.41
N TYR A 163 -2.08 1.15 18.44
CA TYR A 163 -0.73 1.40 17.92
C TYR A 163 -0.65 2.80 17.31
N PHE A 164 -1.54 3.14 16.37
CA PHE A 164 -1.50 4.45 15.72
C PHE A 164 -1.85 5.60 16.68
N ARG A 165 -2.75 5.39 17.65
CA ARG A 165 -3.02 6.36 18.73
C ARG A 165 -1.76 6.66 19.54
N ALA A 166 -1.06 5.61 19.98
CA ALA A 166 0.17 5.75 20.76
C ALA A 166 1.35 6.25 19.91
N ASN A 167 1.40 5.87 18.63
CA ASN A 167 2.43 6.28 17.67
C ASN A 167 2.12 7.64 17.05
N GLY A 168 1.95 8.63 17.93
CA GLY A 168 1.75 10.01 17.52
C GLY A 168 0.37 10.35 16.98
N ASN A 169 -0.61 9.49 17.22
CA ASN A 169 -2.01 9.69 16.88
C ASN A 169 -2.25 10.06 15.41
N ASN A 170 -1.46 9.49 14.51
CA ASN A 170 -1.56 9.70 13.07
C ASN A 170 -1.32 8.39 12.31
N ALA A 171 -1.96 8.25 11.16
CA ALA A 171 -1.78 7.15 10.23
C ALA A 171 -1.44 7.71 8.84
N LEU A 172 -0.45 7.07 8.20
CA LEU A 172 -0.17 7.23 6.79
C LEU A 172 -0.62 5.95 6.07
N ILE A 173 -1.46 6.12 5.05
CA ILE A 173 -2.01 5.03 4.25
C ILE A 173 -1.38 5.08 2.86
N PHE A 174 -0.77 3.99 2.41
CA PHE A 174 -0.16 3.88 1.09
C PHE A 174 -0.95 2.97 0.15
N MET A 175 -1.17 3.41 -1.10
CA MET A 175 -1.82 2.62 -2.16
C MET A 175 -0.91 2.55 -3.40
N HIS A 176 -0.61 1.32 -3.82
CA HIS A 176 0.23 1.05 -4.99
C HIS A 176 -0.47 1.38 -6.33
N GLY A 177 0.31 1.35 -7.42
CA GLY A 177 -0.15 1.64 -8.78
C GLY A 177 -0.81 0.48 -9.52
N TYR A 178 -1.04 0.68 -10.82
CA TYR A 178 -1.57 -0.32 -11.76
C TYR A 178 -0.59 -1.48 -11.96
N ASN A 179 -1.11 -2.65 -12.36
CA ASN A 179 -0.34 -3.85 -12.70
C ASN A 179 0.54 -4.39 -11.57
N VAL A 180 0.12 -4.17 -10.33
CA VAL A 180 0.81 -4.71 -9.15
C VAL A 180 0.02 -5.93 -8.63
N PRO A 181 0.57 -7.15 -8.74
CA PRO A 181 -0.04 -8.34 -8.16
C PRO A 181 -0.05 -8.24 -6.64
N HIS A 182 -0.85 -9.09 -5.97
CA HIS A 182 -0.81 -9.18 -4.51
C HIS A 182 0.59 -9.55 -4.00
N GLY A 183 1.19 -10.57 -4.64
CA GLY A 183 2.50 -11.09 -4.28
C GLY A 183 2.53 -11.75 -2.90
N GLU A 184 3.74 -12.00 -2.41
CA GLU A 184 4.00 -12.58 -1.08
C GLU A 184 5.14 -11.84 -0.40
N TRP A 185 5.20 -11.91 0.93
CA TRP A 185 6.34 -11.41 1.69
C TRP A 185 7.62 -12.18 1.34
N GLY A 186 8.74 -11.46 1.33
CA GLY A 186 10.07 -12.05 1.16
C GLY A 186 10.50 -12.83 2.40
N ARG A 187 11.75 -13.28 2.41
CA ARG A 187 12.33 -14.08 3.52
C ARG A 187 13.70 -13.56 3.91
N PHE A 188 14.06 -13.78 5.18
CA PHE A 188 15.42 -13.54 5.63
C PHE A 188 16.37 -14.61 5.07
N LEU A 189 17.59 -14.19 4.75
CA LEU A 189 18.65 -15.11 4.36
C LEU A 189 19.48 -15.51 5.58
N LYS A 190 19.68 -16.81 5.78
CA LYS A 190 20.47 -17.40 6.84
C LYS A 190 21.80 -17.89 6.28
N TYR A 191 22.90 -17.51 6.93
CA TYR A 191 24.20 -18.13 6.68
C TYR A 191 24.23 -19.55 7.28
N ASP A 192 24.56 -20.56 6.48
CA ASP A 192 24.54 -21.96 6.94
C ASP A 192 25.87 -22.45 7.55
N GLY A 193 26.89 -21.58 7.59
CA GLY A 193 28.19 -21.91 8.17
C GLY A 193 29.08 -22.80 7.29
N SER A 194 28.57 -23.29 6.15
CA SER A 194 29.33 -24.15 5.26
C SER A 194 30.08 -23.33 4.20
N ARG A 195 31.39 -23.55 4.13
CA ARG A 195 32.18 -23.23 2.93
C ARG A 195 31.98 -24.40 1.98
N GLU A 196 31.61 -24.13 0.72
CA GLU A 196 31.64 -25.19 -0.29
C GLU A 196 33.02 -25.87 -0.29
N ALA A 197 33.03 -27.20 -0.37
CA ALA A 197 34.27 -27.95 -0.45
C ALA A 197 35.01 -27.58 -1.75
N TYR A 198 36.29 -27.27 -1.60
CA TYR A 198 37.20 -26.87 -2.67
C TYR A 198 37.15 -27.85 -3.86
N HIS A 199 36.61 -27.41 -5.00
CA HIS A 199 36.64 -28.15 -6.26
C HIS A 199 37.37 -27.34 -7.35
N GLY A 200 38.71 -27.37 -7.32
CA GLY A 200 39.57 -26.91 -8.42
C GLY A 200 39.81 -25.40 -8.50
N ASN A 201 40.67 -25.01 -9.47
CA ASN A 201 41.44 -23.74 -9.58
C ASN A 201 40.64 -22.42 -9.74
N ALA A 202 39.44 -22.28 -9.19
CA ALA A 202 38.73 -21.00 -9.10
C ALA A 202 38.75 -20.49 -7.64
N PRO A 203 38.95 -19.18 -7.39
CA PRO A 203 38.85 -18.63 -6.05
C PRO A 203 37.37 -18.53 -5.64
N SER A 204 36.81 -19.58 -5.03
CA SER A 204 35.46 -19.57 -4.47
C SER A 204 35.47 -19.72 -2.95
N PHE A 205 35.49 -18.60 -2.23
CA PHE A 205 35.13 -18.51 -0.80
C PHE A 205 33.62 -18.22 -0.64
N ALA A 206 32.80 -18.93 -1.42
CA ALA A 206 31.35 -18.80 -1.41
C ALA A 206 30.78 -19.26 -0.06
N LYS A 207 30.12 -18.35 0.65
CA LYS A 207 29.29 -18.66 1.82
C LYS A 207 27.99 -19.29 1.33
N ALA A 208 27.67 -20.50 1.76
CA ALA A 208 26.37 -21.09 1.46
C ALA A 208 25.29 -20.47 2.38
N ASN A 209 24.15 -20.18 1.77
CA ASN A 209 23.05 -19.42 2.37
C ASN A 209 21.75 -20.19 2.18
N THR A 210 20.90 -20.20 3.20
CA THR A 210 19.59 -20.86 3.20
C THR A 210 18.49 -19.85 3.53
N TRP A 211 17.28 -20.03 3.00
CA TRP A 211 16.16 -19.14 3.31
C TRP A 211 15.57 -19.49 4.67
N HIS A 212 15.44 -18.49 5.53
CA HIS A 212 14.74 -18.63 6.80
C HIS A 212 13.22 -18.78 6.56
N PRO A 213 12.48 -19.58 7.36
CA PRO A 213 11.02 -19.70 7.21
C PRO A 213 10.26 -18.40 7.52
N ASN A 214 10.81 -17.54 8.39
CA ASN A 214 10.18 -16.27 8.75
C ASN A 214 10.08 -15.31 7.55
N LYS A 215 8.91 -14.68 7.42
CA LYS A 215 8.64 -13.64 6.44
C LYS A 215 9.41 -12.36 6.80
N ALA A 216 10.13 -11.79 5.83
CA ALA A 216 10.73 -10.47 5.94
C ALA A 216 9.66 -9.41 5.65
N THR A 217 9.10 -8.83 6.71
CA THR A 217 8.08 -7.75 6.63
C THR A 217 8.69 -6.36 6.80
N VAL A 218 9.98 -6.26 6.51
CA VAL A 218 10.79 -5.03 6.49
C VAL A 218 11.74 -5.11 5.31
N TRP A 219 12.22 -3.95 4.85
CA TRP A 219 13.18 -3.90 3.76
C TRP A 219 14.55 -4.45 4.17
N GLN A 220 15.19 -5.15 3.23
CA GLN A 220 16.54 -5.70 3.32
C GLN A 220 17.40 -5.16 2.17
N ASP A 221 18.66 -4.84 2.47
CA ASP A 221 19.61 -4.37 1.47
C ASP A 221 20.11 -5.52 0.58
N THR A 222 19.46 -5.67 -0.57
CA THR A 222 19.79 -6.67 -1.58
C THR A 222 21.24 -6.57 -2.06
N ALA A 223 21.80 -5.37 -2.18
CA ALA A 223 23.16 -5.17 -2.68
C ALA A 223 24.20 -5.55 -1.61
N ALA A 224 24.00 -5.11 -0.36
CA ALA A 224 24.88 -5.46 0.75
C ALA A 224 24.86 -6.96 1.06
N LEU A 225 23.69 -7.60 0.97
CA LEU A 225 23.57 -9.06 1.14
C LEU A 225 24.18 -9.83 -0.03
N SER A 226 23.99 -9.36 -1.27
CA SER A 226 24.60 -9.98 -2.46
C SER A 226 26.13 -9.91 -2.44
N ALA A 227 26.72 -8.79 -1.97
CA ALA A 227 28.17 -8.65 -1.83
C ALA A 227 28.79 -9.69 -0.86
N ASN A 228 27.99 -10.19 0.08
CA ASN A 228 28.39 -11.18 1.08
C ASN A 228 27.90 -12.61 0.76
N SER A 229 27.26 -12.80 -0.39
CA SER A 229 26.66 -14.05 -0.85
C SER A 229 27.38 -14.56 -2.10
N SER A 230 27.35 -15.88 -2.31
CA SER A 230 27.83 -16.51 -3.55
C SER A 230 26.85 -16.38 -4.72
N VAL A 231 25.63 -15.94 -4.43
CA VAL A 231 24.51 -15.82 -5.37
C VAL A 231 24.04 -14.37 -5.38
N THR A 232 23.86 -13.81 -6.58
CA THR A 232 23.14 -12.54 -6.78
C THR A 232 21.70 -12.72 -6.30
N LEU A 233 21.32 -11.99 -5.26
CA LEU A 233 19.98 -12.09 -4.69
C LEU A 233 19.03 -11.19 -5.48
N GLU A 234 17.86 -11.72 -5.80
CA GLU A 234 16.77 -10.96 -6.41
C GLU A 234 15.97 -10.24 -5.33
N ASP A 235 15.63 -8.98 -5.58
CA ASP A 235 14.85 -8.15 -4.64
C ASP A 235 13.53 -8.83 -4.26
N GLU A 236 12.87 -9.51 -5.21
CA GLU A 236 11.58 -10.16 -4.96
C GLU A 236 11.66 -11.29 -3.92
N LYS A 237 12.81 -11.97 -3.80
CA LYS A 237 12.99 -13.04 -2.83
C LYS A 237 13.25 -12.50 -1.42
N LEU A 238 13.99 -11.40 -1.32
CA LEU A 238 14.33 -10.76 -0.04
C LEU A 238 13.19 -9.88 0.46
N ASN A 239 12.68 -9.02 -0.40
CA ASN A 239 11.74 -7.95 -0.07
C ASN A 239 10.30 -8.29 -0.49
N GLY A 240 10.06 -9.50 -1.02
CA GLY A 240 8.75 -9.96 -1.44
C GLY A 240 8.38 -9.48 -2.85
N GLY A 241 7.24 -9.95 -3.36
CA GLY A 241 6.74 -9.59 -4.69
C GLY A 241 5.52 -8.66 -4.63
N GLY A 242 5.20 -8.01 -5.75
CA GLY A 242 3.95 -7.25 -5.92
C GLY A 242 3.71 -6.19 -4.85
N ALA A 243 2.50 -6.15 -4.28
CA ALA A 243 2.09 -5.18 -3.28
C ALA A 243 2.92 -5.25 -1.98
N HIS A 244 3.39 -6.45 -1.61
CA HIS A 244 4.26 -6.65 -0.45
C HIS A 244 5.65 -6.02 -0.64
N ASN A 245 6.20 -6.14 -1.86
CA ASN A 245 7.44 -5.47 -2.23
C ASN A 245 7.31 -3.95 -2.10
N TRP A 246 6.25 -3.39 -2.70
CA TRP A 246 5.95 -1.97 -2.58
C TRP A 246 5.80 -1.54 -1.12
N ALA A 247 5.12 -2.32 -0.29
CA ALA A 247 4.91 -2.00 1.12
C ALA A 247 6.23 -1.86 1.89
N VAL A 248 7.14 -2.84 1.79
CA VAL A 248 8.41 -2.77 2.55
C VAL A 248 9.31 -1.64 2.08
N HIS A 249 9.40 -1.42 0.76
CA HIS A 249 10.21 -0.35 0.19
C HIS A 249 9.66 1.03 0.57
N MET A 250 8.34 1.25 0.40
CA MET A 250 7.72 2.54 0.73
C MET A 250 7.81 2.86 2.21
N GLU A 251 7.50 1.90 3.08
CA GLU A 251 7.59 2.09 4.53
C GLU A 251 9.03 2.43 4.95
N TYR A 252 10.02 1.72 4.42
CA TYR A 252 11.42 1.97 4.72
C TYR A 252 11.88 3.37 4.27
N GLN A 253 11.60 3.76 3.02
CA GLN A 253 12.04 5.07 2.51
C GLN A 253 11.31 6.23 3.20
N LEU A 254 10.03 6.08 3.55
CA LEU A 254 9.31 7.09 4.34
C LEU A 254 9.93 7.25 5.73
N ASN A 255 10.26 6.16 6.42
CA ASN A 255 10.93 6.22 7.72
C ASN A 255 12.32 6.86 7.61
N ARG A 256 13.11 6.52 6.59
CA ARG A 256 14.40 7.19 6.32
C ARG A 256 14.26 8.68 6.06
N ALA A 257 13.25 9.07 5.30
CA ALA A 257 12.98 10.49 5.04
C ALA A 257 12.51 11.23 6.30
N ALA A 258 11.88 10.51 7.24
CA ALA A 258 11.45 11.03 8.53
C ALA A 258 12.59 11.22 9.54
N GLY A 259 13.68 10.46 9.41
CA GLY A 259 14.88 10.56 10.25
C GLY A 259 15.51 9.22 10.63
N PHE A 260 14.97 8.08 10.20
CA PHE A 260 15.56 6.77 10.45
C PHE A 260 16.94 6.65 9.79
N ASP A 261 17.93 6.22 10.57
CA ASP A 261 19.32 6.08 10.14
C ASP A 261 19.61 4.77 9.39
N GLY A 262 18.72 3.79 9.48
CA GLY A 262 18.91 2.45 8.90
C GLY A 262 19.47 1.42 9.90
N GLU A 263 19.88 1.86 11.09
CA GLU A 263 20.62 1.06 12.08
C GLU A 263 19.82 0.85 13.36
N ASP A 264 19.30 1.93 13.97
CA ASP A 264 18.45 1.83 15.16
C ASP A 264 16.97 1.73 14.77
N TRP A 265 16.42 0.52 14.86
CA TRP A 265 15.04 0.22 14.50
C TRP A 265 14.02 0.60 15.58
N MET A 266 14.45 1.07 16.76
CA MET A 266 13.56 1.51 17.83
C MET A 266 12.54 2.60 17.42
N PRO A 267 12.94 3.69 16.72
CA PRO A 267 12.01 4.72 16.26
C PRO A 267 11.19 4.34 15.01
N TYR A 268 11.44 3.18 14.42
CA TYR A 268 10.81 2.74 13.18
C TYR A 268 9.29 2.61 13.34
N SER A 269 8.54 3.22 12.41
CA SER A 269 7.08 3.30 12.46
C SER A 269 6.42 2.57 11.31
N ARG A 270 5.34 1.84 11.61
CA ARG A 270 4.51 1.18 10.61
C ARG A 270 3.57 2.16 9.91
N ILE A 271 3.31 1.92 8.63
CA ILE A 271 2.24 2.56 7.87
C ILE A 271 1.13 1.54 7.58
N ILE A 272 -0.01 2.02 7.08
CA ILE A 272 -1.08 1.16 6.58
C ILE A 272 -0.88 0.98 5.08
N ASN A 273 -0.61 -0.24 4.63
CA ASN A 273 -0.45 -0.55 3.22
C ASN A 273 -1.74 -1.16 2.66
N ILE A 274 -2.18 -0.70 1.50
CA ILE A 274 -3.39 -1.17 0.83
C ILE A 274 -3.01 -1.99 -0.41
N SER A 275 -3.47 -3.24 -0.46
CA SER A 275 -3.47 -4.05 -1.67
C SER A 275 -4.85 -4.01 -2.32
N TRP A 276 -4.90 -3.79 -3.63
CA TRP A 276 -6.15 -3.70 -4.39
C TRP A 276 -5.98 -4.36 -5.77
N PRO A 277 -7.06 -4.81 -6.47
CA PRO A 277 -6.95 -5.71 -7.62
C PRO A 277 -6.61 -4.95 -8.90
N GLY A 278 -5.46 -4.28 -8.91
CA GLY A 278 -4.95 -3.49 -10.03
C GLY A 278 -4.13 -4.28 -11.06
N ASP A 279 -3.81 -5.54 -10.76
CA ASP A 279 -3.20 -6.47 -11.72
C ASP A 279 -4.30 -7.19 -12.49
N THR A 280 -4.50 -6.73 -13.72
CA THR A 280 -5.51 -7.22 -14.68
C THR A 280 -4.85 -7.64 -15.99
N GLY A 281 -3.52 -7.80 -15.99
CA GLY A 281 -2.71 -7.87 -17.21
C GLY A 281 -2.66 -6.53 -17.96
N SER A 282 -1.73 -6.41 -18.92
CA SER A 282 -1.39 -5.16 -19.62
C SER A 282 -2.47 -4.63 -20.58
N THR A 283 -3.47 -5.44 -20.93
CA THR A 283 -4.46 -5.11 -21.97
C THR A 283 -5.82 -4.65 -21.42
N ASP A 284 -6.10 -4.80 -20.13
CA ASP A 284 -7.42 -4.51 -19.54
C ASP A 284 -7.40 -3.36 -18.51
N PHE A 285 -6.82 -2.24 -18.91
CA PHE A 285 -6.71 -1.05 -18.05
C PHE A 285 -8.08 -0.53 -17.57
N MET A 286 -9.13 -0.63 -18.39
CA MET A 286 -10.47 -0.18 -17.98
C MET A 286 -11.04 -1.05 -16.86
N GLN A 287 -10.77 -2.36 -16.86
CA GLN A 287 -11.13 -3.20 -15.72
C GLN A 287 -10.37 -2.79 -14.45
N ALA A 288 -9.08 -2.45 -14.54
CA ALA A 288 -8.35 -1.92 -13.39
C ALA A 288 -8.92 -0.59 -12.87
N GLU A 289 -9.45 0.27 -13.75
CA GLU A 289 -10.15 1.50 -13.36
C GLU A 289 -11.43 1.21 -12.55
N LEU A 290 -12.23 0.23 -12.98
CA LEU A 290 -13.43 -0.22 -12.26
C LEU A 290 -13.06 -0.84 -10.91
N ASN A 291 -12.04 -1.69 -10.89
CA ASN A 291 -11.50 -2.31 -9.68
C ASN A 291 -11.01 -1.26 -8.67
N ALA A 292 -10.31 -0.23 -9.15
CA ALA A 292 -9.81 0.85 -8.29
C ALA A 292 -10.96 1.61 -7.60
N MET A 293 -12.06 1.87 -8.30
CA MET A 293 -13.24 2.50 -7.69
C MET A 293 -13.94 1.57 -6.69
N ALA A 294 -14.06 0.27 -6.99
CA ALA A 294 -14.59 -0.71 -6.06
C ALA A 294 -13.76 -0.76 -4.77
N SER A 295 -12.43 -0.84 -4.87
CA SER A 295 -11.55 -0.80 -3.70
C SER A 295 -11.61 0.55 -2.96
N GLY A 296 -11.78 1.67 -3.67
CA GLY A 296 -11.99 2.97 -3.03
C GLY A 296 -13.28 3.01 -2.19
N ARG A 297 -14.33 2.30 -2.62
CA ARG A 297 -15.56 2.12 -1.85
C ARG A 297 -15.32 1.30 -0.58
N HIS A 298 -14.47 0.29 -0.61
CA HIS A 298 -14.07 -0.51 0.57
C HIS A 298 -13.12 0.23 1.50
N LEU A 299 -12.34 1.18 0.99
CA LEU A 299 -11.45 2.02 1.79
C LEU A 299 -12.21 3.05 2.65
N ALA A 300 -13.39 3.49 2.22
CA ALA A 300 -14.19 4.50 2.94
C ALA A 300 -14.46 4.17 4.44
N PRO A 301 -14.90 2.95 4.81
CA PRO A 301 -15.03 2.48 6.19
C PRO A 301 -13.77 2.69 7.05
N LEU A 302 -12.59 2.38 6.52
CA LEU A 302 -11.32 2.56 7.24
C LEU A 302 -11.08 4.04 7.57
N LEU A 303 -11.36 4.95 6.63
CA LEU A 303 -11.23 6.40 6.86
C LEU A 303 -12.17 6.86 7.97
N LEU A 304 -13.41 6.34 8.00
CA LEU A 304 -14.36 6.62 9.07
C LEU A 304 -13.88 6.04 10.41
N GLN A 305 -13.34 4.82 10.42
CA GLN A 305 -12.83 4.16 11.63
C GLN A 305 -11.70 4.98 12.25
N LEU A 306 -10.71 5.39 11.46
CA LEU A 306 -9.59 6.22 11.90
C LEU A 306 -10.07 7.59 12.42
N ALA A 307 -10.98 8.25 11.69
CA ALA A 307 -11.52 9.54 12.10
C ALA A 307 -12.31 9.44 13.41
N ASN A 308 -13.15 8.42 13.57
CA ASN A 308 -13.91 8.15 14.79
C ASN A 308 -12.98 7.80 15.97
N ALA A 309 -11.84 7.17 15.69
CA ALA A 309 -10.79 6.90 16.67
C ALA A 309 -9.97 8.14 17.06
N GLY A 310 -10.21 9.29 16.44
CA GLY A 310 -9.46 10.53 16.66
C GLY A 310 -8.05 10.52 16.06
N ILE A 311 -7.75 9.58 15.16
CA ILE A 311 -6.45 9.44 14.51
C ILE A 311 -6.41 10.35 13.28
N ALA A 312 -5.35 11.14 13.19
CA ALA A 312 -5.01 11.95 12.02
C ALA A 312 -4.76 11.10 10.76
N ILE A 313 -5.32 11.48 9.61
CA ILE A 313 -5.25 10.65 8.39
C ILE A 313 -4.44 11.35 7.29
N ASN A 314 -3.49 10.63 6.71
CA ASN A 314 -2.75 11.05 5.52
C ASN A 314 -2.76 9.92 4.50
N LEU A 315 -3.00 10.24 3.23
CA LEU A 315 -3.06 9.30 2.13
C LEU A 315 -1.90 9.55 1.16
N LEU A 316 -1.17 8.51 0.79
CA LEU A 316 -0.18 8.53 -0.28
C LEU A 316 -0.56 7.50 -1.34
N SER A 317 -0.82 7.97 -2.55
CA SER A 317 -1.22 7.12 -3.67
C SER A 317 -0.23 7.26 -4.82
N HIS A 318 0.02 6.15 -5.50
CA HIS A 318 0.85 6.11 -6.70
C HIS A 318 0.01 5.71 -7.93
N SER A 319 0.19 6.37 -9.07
CA SER A 319 -0.40 5.96 -10.35
C SER A 319 -1.91 5.74 -10.25
N LEU A 320 -2.44 4.60 -10.71
CA LEU A 320 -3.87 4.31 -10.66
C LEU A 320 -4.42 4.14 -9.24
N GLY A 321 -3.55 3.93 -8.23
CA GLY A 321 -3.92 4.00 -6.83
C GLY A 321 -4.51 5.36 -6.42
N ALA A 322 -4.23 6.42 -7.18
CA ALA A 322 -4.90 7.72 -7.02
C ALA A 322 -6.42 7.61 -7.19
N ARG A 323 -6.90 6.73 -8.08
CA ARG A 323 -8.34 6.50 -8.27
C ARG A 323 -8.99 5.84 -7.06
N VAL A 324 -8.28 4.93 -6.38
CA VAL A 324 -8.72 4.33 -5.12
C VAL A 324 -8.92 5.43 -4.07
N ALA A 325 -7.90 6.27 -3.87
CA ALA A 325 -7.93 7.36 -2.90
C ALA A 325 -9.04 8.40 -3.21
N LEU A 326 -9.12 8.86 -4.46
CA LEU A 326 -10.10 9.86 -4.88
C LEU A 326 -11.53 9.34 -4.81
N THR A 327 -11.76 8.05 -5.09
CA THR A 327 -13.08 7.42 -4.91
C THR A 327 -13.49 7.46 -3.43
N ALA A 328 -12.62 7.02 -2.52
CA ALA A 328 -12.91 7.03 -1.09
C ALA A 328 -13.21 8.46 -0.58
N LEU A 329 -12.41 9.43 -1.00
CA LEU A 329 -12.60 10.84 -0.63
C LEU A 329 -13.86 11.45 -1.25
N ASN A 330 -14.22 11.07 -2.48
CA ASN A 330 -15.46 11.52 -3.11
C ASN A 330 -16.66 11.05 -2.30
N ILE A 331 -16.66 9.79 -1.87
CA ILE A 331 -17.69 9.23 -0.99
C ILE A 331 -17.74 10.01 0.33
N MET A 332 -16.59 10.25 0.98
CA MET A 332 -16.50 11.04 2.21
C MET A 332 -17.07 12.45 2.05
N GLY A 333 -16.74 13.13 0.95
CA GLY A 333 -17.27 14.45 0.63
C GLY A 333 -18.78 14.47 0.42
N ILE A 334 -19.32 13.47 -0.32
CA ILE A 334 -20.76 13.32 -0.57
C ILE A 334 -21.53 13.14 0.74
N ILE A 335 -21.00 12.36 1.69
CA ILE A 335 -21.64 12.17 3.01
C ILE A 335 -21.34 13.32 4.00
N GLY A 336 -20.70 14.40 3.55
CA GLY A 336 -20.49 15.62 4.30
C GLY A 336 -19.27 15.62 5.24
N LYS A 337 -18.35 14.67 5.11
CA LYS A 337 -17.09 14.65 5.87
C LYS A 337 -16.08 15.59 5.21
N ARG A 338 -15.96 16.80 5.77
CA ARG A 338 -15.02 17.83 5.30
C ARG A 338 -13.68 17.76 6.03
N ASP A 339 -12.60 18.02 5.31
CA ASP A 339 -11.22 18.06 5.83
C ASP A 339 -10.85 16.87 6.74
N LEU A 340 -11.45 15.71 6.46
CA LEU A 340 -11.28 14.46 7.19
C LEU A 340 -9.86 13.90 7.00
N VAL A 341 -9.34 14.00 5.78
CA VAL A 341 -7.96 13.67 5.44
C VAL A 341 -7.14 14.95 5.43
N ASP A 342 -6.02 14.94 6.11
CA ASP A 342 -5.21 16.15 6.26
C ASP A 342 -4.28 16.37 5.08
N HIS A 343 -3.69 15.30 4.57
CA HIS A 343 -2.91 15.32 3.35
C HIS A 343 -3.32 14.19 2.42
N LEU A 344 -3.60 14.53 1.17
CA LEU A 344 -3.65 13.62 0.05
C LEU A 344 -2.43 13.87 -0.84
N PHE A 345 -1.50 12.92 -0.90
CA PHE A 345 -0.38 12.92 -1.82
C PHE A 345 -0.75 12.06 -3.05
N LEU A 346 -0.86 12.72 -4.20
CA LEU A 346 -1.07 12.11 -5.50
C LEU A 346 0.28 12.07 -6.22
N TRP A 347 0.94 10.91 -6.23
CA TRP A 347 2.25 10.76 -6.85
C TRP A 347 2.14 10.05 -8.19
N GLN A 348 2.48 10.77 -9.26
CA GLN A 348 2.29 10.40 -10.66
C GLN A 348 0.89 9.82 -10.95
N PRO A 349 -0.19 10.51 -10.57
CA PRO A 349 -1.53 9.95 -10.57
C PRO A 349 -2.06 9.64 -11.99
N ALA A 350 -2.41 8.37 -12.22
CA ALA A 350 -2.99 7.90 -13.49
C ALA A 350 -4.52 8.06 -13.48
N VAL A 351 -4.97 9.31 -13.39
CA VAL A 351 -6.38 9.70 -13.41
C VAL A 351 -6.61 10.74 -14.50
N ALA A 352 -7.86 10.96 -14.87
CA ALA A 352 -8.18 11.94 -15.89
C ALA A 352 -7.82 13.36 -15.45
N ASP A 353 -7.52 14.20 -16.43
CA ASP A 353 -7.36 15.65 -16.33
C ASP A 353 -8.61 16.37 -15.80
N ASN A 354 -9.62 15.74 -15.24
CA ASN A 354 -10.70 16.45 -14.57
C ASN A 354 -11.02 15.84 -13.22
N ALA A 355 -10.18 14.91 -12.75
CA ALA A 355 -10.38 14.15 -11.52
C ALA A 355 -10.60 15.05 -10.29
N LEU A 356 -9.89 16.17 -10.19
CA LEU A 356 -9.98 17.12 -9.07
C LEU A 356 -10.94 18.31 -9.32
N THR A 357 -11.85 18.22 -10.30
CA THR A 357 -12.95 19.19 -10.46
C THR A 357 -13.80 19.29 -9.20
N ASN A 358 -14.48 20.43 -8.97
CA ASN A 358 -15.61 20.56 -8.05
C ASN A 358 -16.99 20.59 -8.76
N ASP A 359 -16.98 20.41 -10.08
CA ASP A 359 -18.12 20.49 -10.99
C ASP A 359 -18.25 19.19 -11.78
N SER A 360 -19.34 18.45 -11.53
CA SER A 360 -19.63 17.16 -12.15
C SER A 360 -20.05 17.26 -13.62
N SER A 361 -20.50 18.43 -14.07
CA SER A 361 -20.88 18.65 -15.47
C SER A 361 -19.67 18.65 -16.41
N ARG A 362 -18.47 18.84 -15.85
CA ARG A 362 -17.20 18.79 -16.56
C ARG A 362 -16.67 17.37 -16.77
N ASP A 363 -17.42 16.35 -16.35
CA ASP A 363 -17.09 14.99 -16.76
C ASP A 363 -17.45 14.78 -18.22
N VAL A 364 -16.42 14.81 -19.06
CA VAL A 364 -16.57 14.43 -20.45
C VAL A 364 -16.66 12.92 -20.60
N HIS A 365 -16.42 12.12 -19.55
CA HIS A 365 -16.57 10.68 -19.60
C HIS A 365 -18.05 10.28 -19.59
N PRO A 366 -18.52 9.53 -20.59
CA PRO A 366 -19.94 9.23 -20.75
C PRO A 366 -20.46 8.28 -19.65
N LEU A 367 -19.59 7.47 -19.04
CA LEU A 367 -19.92 6.62 -17.89
C LEU A 367 -19.65 7.26 -16.52
N GLY A 368 -19.22 8.53 -16.46
CA GLY A 368 -18.98 9.19 -15.17
C GLY A 368 -17.66 8.78 -14.47
N LEU A 369 -16.67 8.25 -15.20
CA LEU A 369 -15.48 7.62 -14.62
C LEU A 369 -14.31 8.59 -14.38
N GLY A 370 -14.43 9.83 -14.86
CA GLY A 370 -13.31 10.76 -14.93
C GLY A 370 -13.16 11.68 -13.73
N VAL A 371 -14.24 11.88 -12.94
CA VAL A 371 -14.31 12.99 -11.97
C VAL A 371 -14.66 12.56 -10.55
N PHE A 372 -14.10 13.30 -9.57
CA PHE A 372 -14.35 13.10 -8.14
C PHE A 372 -14.77 14.43 -7.48
N PRO A 373 -15.95 14.97 -7.84
CA PRO A 373 -16.34 16.36 -7.55
C PRO A 373 -16.40 16.71 -6.06
N ALA A 374 -16.56 15.74 -5.18
CA ALA A 374 -16.62 15.95 -3.75
C ALA A 374 -15.29 15.61 -3.04
N ALA A 375 -14.32 14.97 -3.71
CA ALA A 375 -13.08 14.51 -3.08
C ALA A 375 -12.27 15.66 -2.48
N HIS A 376 -12.22 16.80 -3.17
CA HIS A 376 -11.50 17.98 -2.70
C HIS A 376 -12.05 18.53 -1.37
N SER A 377 -13.32 18.27 -1.04
CA SER A 377 -13.92 18.74 0.21
C SER A 377 -13.50 17.89 1.40
N ALA A 378 -13.18 16.61 1.19
CA ALA A 378 -12.77 15.68 2.23
C ALA A 378 -11.27 15.77 2.57
N ALA A 379 -10.46 16.35 1.68
CA ALA A 379 -9.04 16.57 1.89
C ALA A 379 -8.74 18.05 2.23
N ARG A 380 -7.95 18.26 3.29
CA ARG A 380 -7.52 19.59 3.73
C ARG A 380 -6.41 20.16 2.86
N LYS A 381 -5.38 19.35 2.60
CA LYS A 381 -4.31 19.64 1.64
C LYS A 381 -4.18 18.51 0.63
N ILE A 382 -3.95 18.87 -0.62
CA ILE A 382 -3.69 17.97 -1.73
C ILE A 382 -2.34 18.34 -2.32
N VAL A 383 -1.40 17.41 -2.32
CA VAL A 383 -0.08 17.58 -2.92
C VAL A 383 -0.02 16.68 -4.15
N VAL A 384 0.29 17.26 -5.31
CA VAL A 384 0.43 16.50 -6.55
C VAL A 384 1.89 16.50 -6.97
N LEU A 385 2.51 15.32 -6.90
CA LEU A 385 3.86 15.09 -7.39
C LEU A 385 3.77 14.55 -8.82
N HIS A 386 4.24 15.32 -9.80
CA HIS A 386 4.07 15.05 -11.23
C HIS A 386 5.40 15.12 -11.98
N SER A 387 5.53 14.49 -13.15
CA SER A 387 6.73 14.60 -14.00
C SER A 387 6.38 14.74 -15.49
N ARG A 388 7.32 15.22 -16.31
CA ARG A 388 7.18 15.30 -17.78
C ARG A 388 6.93 13.90 -18.35
N GLY A 389 5.78 13.75 -19.01
CA GLY A 389 5.28 12.46 -19.50
C GLY A 389 4.21 11.83 -18.61
N ASP A 390 3.94 12.37 -17.41
CA ASP A 390 2.80 11.92 -16.62
C ASP A 390 1.49 12.31 -17.33
N GLY A 391 0.56 11.35 -17.39
CA GLY A 391 -0.72 11.49 -18.10
C GLY A 391 -1.53 12.69 -17.61
N ILE A 392 -1.31 13.12 -16.36
CA ILE A 392 -2.00 14.26 -15.76
C ILE A 392 -1.53 15.63 -16.26
N LEU A 393 -0.32 15.74 -16.84
CA LEU A 393 0.25 17.05 -17.19
C LEU A 393 -0.09 17.52 -18.57
N GLY A 394 -0.05 16.64 -19.56
CA GLY A 394 0.28 17.18 -20.86
C GLY A 394 1.34 16.46 -21.68
N ALA A 395 1.03 15.89 -22.85
CA ALA A 395 1.92 15.99 -24.02
C ALA A 395 2.25 17.46 -24.38
N ASP A 396 3.50 17.70 -24.78
CA ASP A 396 4.09 19.01 -25.07
C ASP A 396 4.06 19.26 -26.61
N ASN A 397 3.38 20.35 -27.03
CA ASN A 397 3.40 20.99 -28.37
C ASN A 397 2.54 20.48 -29.57
N SER A 398 2.36 21.46 -30.48
CA SER A 398 1.54 21.65 -31.70
C SER A 398 1.13 20.48 -32.62
N GLU A 399 1.75 19.30 -32.55
CA GLU A 399 1.39 18.18 -33.44
C GLU A 399 0.04 17.56 -33.08
N ASP A 400 -0.32 17.63 -31.80
CA ASP A 400 -1.62 17.18 -31.31
C ASP A 400 -2.77 18.11 -31.72
N GLU A 401 -2.55 19.42 -31.88
CA GLU A 401 -3.62 20.31 -32.34
C GLU A 401 -4.08 19.91 -33.76
N ALA A 402 -3.14 19.39 -34.56
CA ALA A 402 -3.43 18.78 -35.85
C ALA A 402 -4.15 17.43 -35.71
N TRP A 403 -3.76 16.58 -34.74
CA TRP A 403 -4.45 15.32 -34.44
C TRP A 403 -5.90 15.54 -33.97
N TRP A 404 -6.17 16.54 -33.12
CA TRP A 404 -7.52 16.92 -32.67
C TRP A 404 -8.42 17.34 -33.80
N ARG A 405 -7.90 18.18 -34.71
CA ARG A 405 -8.63 18.55 -35.93
C ARG A 405 -8.87 17.34 -36.83
N LYS A 406 -7.95 16.37 -36.85
CA LYS A 406 -8.03 15.13 -37.64
C LYS A 406 -9.02 14.11 -37.06
N ALA A 407 -9.10 13.98 -35.74
CA ALA A 407 -10.04 13.12 -35.01
C ALA A 407 -11.49 13.65 -35.11
N LEU A 408 -11.66 14.98 -35.16
CA LEU A 408 -12.96 15.62 -35.44
C LEU A 408 -13.36 15.55 -36.92
N SER A 409 -12.42 15.30 -37.84
CA SER A 409 -12.67 15.10 -39.27
C SER A 409 -12.73 13.61 -39.62
N PHE A 410 -13.88 12.98 -39.38
CA PHE A 410 -14.13 11.57 -39.72
C PHE A 410 -13.83 11.25 -41.19
N LYS A 411 -12.74 10.50 -41.45
CA LYS A 411 -12.54 9.49 -42.52
C LYS A 411 -11.05 9.08 -42.58
N HIS A 412 -10.57 8.14 -41.75
CA HIS A 412 -9.47 7.21 -42.12
C HIS A 412 -9.27 6.08 -41.09
N PRO A 413 -8.84 4.87 -41.50
CA PRO A 413 -8.69 3.71 -40.63
C PRO A 413 -7.28 3.67 -40.02
N VAL A 414 -7.18 3.80 -38.70
CA VAL A 414 -5.92 3.76 -37.94
C VAL A 414 -5.87 2.47 -37.10
N ALA A 415 -6.09 1.32 -37.75
CA ALA A 415 -6.13 0.02 -37.08
C ALA A 415 -4.77 -0.70 -37.04
N THR A 416 -3.77 -0.23 -37.80
CA THR A 416 -2.56 -1.02 -38.06
C THR A 416 -1.37 -0.71 -37.16
N THR A 417 -1.25 0.49 -36.59
CA THR A 417 -0.04 0.87 -35.82
C THR A 417 -0.10 0.50 -34.34
N ALA A 418 -1.31 0.31 -33.78
CA ALA A 418 -1.50 -0.12 -32.39
C ALA A 418 -1.34 -1.65 -32.20
N TRP A 419 -1.46 -2.42 -33.28
CA TRP A 419 -1.38 -3.88 -33.23
C TRP A 419 0.05 -4.39 -33.10
N ASP A 420 1.03 -3.71 -33.72
CA ASP A 420 2.44 -4.11 -33.70
C ASP A 420 3.14 -3.84 -32.34
N LEU A 421 2.55 -3.00 -31.48
CA LEU A 421 3.03 -2.73 -30.11
C LEU A 421 2.45 -3.69 -29.07
N ALA A 422 1.38 -4.41 -29.40
CA ALA A 422 0.65 -5.28 -28.47
C ALA A 422 1.17 -6.74 -28.44
N THR A 423 2.12 -7.10 -29.31
CA THR A 423 2.56 -8.51 -29.51
C THR A 423 4.02 -8.78 -29.13
N ALA A 424 4.66 -7.94 -28.33
CA ALA A 424 6.04 -8.19 -27.87
C ALA A 424 6.05 -8.85 -26.47
N ASP A 425 6.36 -10.14 -26.43
CA ASP A 425 6.57 -10.94 -25.22
C ASP A 425 7.98 -10.69 -24.62
N ASP A 426 8.11 -9.82 -23.60
CA ASP A 426 9.13 -9.86 -22.52
C ASP A 426 8.91 -8.73 -21.47
N PRO A 427 9.52 -8.75 -20.26
CA PRO A 427 9.00 -8.11 -19.05
C PRO A 427 9.00 -6.58 -19.13
N MET A 428 7.79 -6.03 -19.14
CA MET A 428 7.48 -4.64 -19.50
C MET A 428 7.92 -3.59 -18.46
N ASP A 429 8.32 -3.99 -17.25
CA ASP A 429 8.69 -3.05 -16.16
C ASP A 429 9.98 -2.25 -16.45
N ASP A 430 10.92 -2.80 -17.22
CA ASP A 430 12.17 -2.11 -17.61
C ASP A 430 12.05 -1.35 -18.96
N VAL A 431 11.07 -1.70 -19.80
CA VAL A 431 10.85 -1.06 -21.10
C VAL A 431 9.93 0.18 -20.98
N LEU A 432 8.95 0.14 -20.07
CA LEU A 432 8.11 1.30 -19.73
C LEU A 432 8.87 2.43 -19.00
N GLY A 433 10.08 2.15 -18.50
CA GLY A 433 10.96 3.15 -17.89
C GLY A 433 11.78 3.98 -18.89
N ASN A 434 11.99 3.50 -20.12
CA ASN A 434 12.77 4.20 -21.16
C ASN A 434 11.93 4.96 -22.18
N LEU A 435 10.62 4.72 -22.21
CA LEU A 435 9.65 5.41 -23.05
C LEU A 435 8.88 6.42 -22.19
N ARG A 436 9.26 7.69 -22.32
CA ARG A 436 8.50 8.91 -21.96
C ARG A 436 7.24 8.62 -21.11
N GLY A 437 7.40 8.68 -19.78
CA GLY A 437 6.32 8.62 -18.78
C GLY A 437 5.16 7.71 -19.14
N ALA A 438 5.24 6.42 -18.80
CA ALA A 438 4.21 5.38 -18.67
C ALA A 438 2.96 5.34 -19.58
N TYR A 439 2.33 6.45 -19.98
CA TYR A 439 1.21 6.53 -20.90
C TYR A 439 1.19 7.86 -21.66
N ASP A 440 1.20 7.81 -23.00
CA ASP A 440 0.74 8.94 -23.81
C ASP A 440 -0.69 9.33 -23.35
N LYS A 441 -0.94 10.64 -23.23
CA LYS A 441 -2.22 11.25 -22.78
C LYS A 441 -3.41 10.37 -23.16
N LYS A 442 -4.10 9.79 -22.17
CA LYS A 442 -5.31 9.02 -22.41
C LYS A 442 -6.44 9.99 -22.73
N TRP A 443 -6.53 10.35 -24.00
CA TRP A 443 -7.76 10.86 -24.56
C TRP A 443 -8.75 9.72 -24.58
N TRP A 444 -9.97 9.96 -24.12
CA TRP A 444 -11.06 9.00 -24.22
C TRP A 444 -11.50 8.86 -25.68
N THR A 445 -10.62 8.41 -26.55
CA THR A 445 -11.02 7.63 -27.70
C THR A 445 -11.27 6.24 -27.14
N PHE A 446 -12.54 5.88 -26.94
CA PHE A 446 -12.89 4.47 -27.06
C PHE A 446 -12.31 4.08 -28.42
N PRO A 447 -11.37 3.11 -28.52
CA PRO A 447 -11.19 2.48 -29.80
C PRO A 447 -12.60 2.05 -30.18
N SER A 448 -13.12 2.61 -31.27
CA SER A 448 -14.14 1.90 -32.02
C SER A 448 -13.61 0.48 -32.31
N PHE A 449 -14.40 -0.40 -32.89
CA PHE A 449 -13.95 -1.74 -33.32
C PHE A 449 -13.87 -2.81 -32.20
N LEU A 450 -14.99 -3.01 -31.50
CA LEU A 450 -15.49 -4.38 -31.24
C LEU A 450 -16.97 -4.42 -31.64
N ASP A 451 -17.45 -5.58 -32.09
CA ASP A 451 -18.70 -5.83 -32.84
C ASP A 451 -20.01 -5.30 -32.17
N ASN A 452 -19.94 -4.76 -30.95
CA ASN A 452 -21.06 -4.31 -30.12
C ASN A 452 -20.96 -2.86 -29.58
N GLY A 453 -19.93 -2.07 -29.93
CA GLY A 453 -19.85 -0.64 -29.58
C GLY A 453 -19.37 -0.30 -28.15
N PHE A 454 -18.82 -1.27 -27.40
CA PHE A 454 -18.20 -1.08 -26.08
C PHE A 454 -16.78 -1.64 -26.05
N GLY A 455 -15.91 -1.14 -25.15
CA GLY A 455 -14.61 -1.76 -24.87
C GLY A 455 -14.74 -3.04 -24.01
N PRO A 456 -13.73 -3.93 -23.98
CA PRO A 456 -13.83 -5.28 -23.41
C PRO A 456 -14.42 -5.37 -22.00
N ALA A 457 -14.00 -4.51 -21.06
CA ALA A 457 -14.52 -4.57 -19.68
C ALA A 457 -16.02 -4.22 -19.57
N ILE A 458 -16.50 -3.26 -20.37
CA ILE A 458 -17.92 -2.87 -20.39
C ILE A 458 -18.75 -3.91 -21.15
N GLU A 459 -18.21 -4.50 -22.22
CA GLU A 459 -18.86 -5.60 -22.92
C GLU A 459 -19.01 -6.83 -22.02
N ASN A 460 -17.96 -7.20 -21.28
CA ASN A 460 -18.02 -8.31 -20.32
C ASN A 460 -19.04 -8.04 -19.20
N LEU A 461 -19.12 -6.79 -18.72
CA LEU A 461 -20.10 -6.39 -17.70
C LEU A 461 -21.55 -6.57 -18.16
N TYR A 462 -21.84 -6.31 -19.44
CA TYR A 462 -23.19 -6.37 -20.01
C TYR A 462 -23.40 -7.53 -20.98
N LYS A 463 -22.54 -8.55 -20.95
CA LYS A 463 -22.52 -9.67 -21.91
C LYS A 463 -23.86 -10.38 -22.04
N ASP A 464 -24.58 -10.54 -20.94
CA ASP A 464 -25.87 -11.24 -20.89
C ASP A 464 -27.01 -10.43 -21.52
N TYR A 465 -26.75 -9.18 -21.93
CA TYR A 465 -27.70 -8.27 -22.56
C TYR A 465 -27.36 -7.97 -24.03
N LEU A 466 -26.32 -8.60 -24.57
CA LEU A 466 -25.95 -8.42 -25.97
C LEU A 466 -26.93 -9.16 -26.92
N PRO A 467 -27.16 -8.65 -28.14
CA PRO A 467 -26.62 -7.40 -28.69
C PRO A 467 -27.36 -6.15 -28.15
N LEU A 468 -26.62 -5.04 -28.01
CA LEU A 468 -27.14 -3.73 -27.58
C LEU A 468 -27.09 -2.66 -28.68
N THR A 469 -26.50 -2.98 -29.83
CA THR A 469 -26.38 -2.10 -31.00
C THR A 469 -26.82 -2.81 -32.27
N PHE A 470 -27.00 -2.02 -33.34
CA PHE A 470 -27.31 -2.51 -34.67
C PHE A 470 -26.35 -1.85 -35.65
N GLU A 471 -25.28 -2.52 -36.05
CA GLU A 471 -24.36 -2.02 -37.08
C GLU A 471 -24.78 -2.49 -38.48
N ALA A 472 -24.93 -1.53 -39.41
CA ALA A 472 -25.47 -1.78 -40.74
C ALA A 472 -24.62 -2.76 -41.58
N TRP A 473 -23.32 -2.92 -41.30
CA TRP A 473 -22.44 -3.83 -42.06
C TRP A 473 -22.71 -5.32 -41.77
N MET A 474 -23.38 -5.66 -40.66
CA MET A 474 -23.87 -7.03 -40.39
C MET A 474 -24.89 -7.51 -41.43
N THR A 475 -25.44 -6.61 -42.26
CA THR A 475 -26.32 -6.94 -43.39
C THR A 475 -25.60 -7.11 -44.74
N VAL A 476 -24.29 -6.82 -44.81
CA VAL A 476 -23.53 -6.80 -46.08
C VAL A 476 -23.03 -8.18 -46.50
N HIS A 477 -23.02 -9.17 -45.59
CA HIS A 477 -22.75 -10.58 -45.91
C HIS A 477 -23.92 -11.48 -45.47
N PRO A 478 -24.99 -11.61 -46.28
CA PRO A 478 -26.26 -12.26 -45.90
C PRO A 478 -26.14 -13.77 -45.65
N GLN A 479 -24.98 -14.38 -45.87
CA GLN A 479 -24.80 -15.83 -45.77
C GLN A 479 -24.50 -16.34 -44.36
N ARG A 480 -24.42 -15.46 -43.34
CA ARG A 480 -24.12 -15.88 -41.94
C ARG A 480 -25.14 -15.46 -40.86
N SER A 481 -26.14 -14.62 -41.13
CA SER A 481 -27.16 -14.25 -40.13
C SER A 481 -28.57 -14.73 -40.51
N LEU A 482 -29.16 -15.60 -39.69
CA LEU A 482 -30.50 -16.18 -39.87
C LEU A 482 -31.67 -15.24 -39.51
N ALA A 483 -31.42 -13.98 -39.13
CA ALA A 483 -32.44 -13.05 -38.65
C ALA A 483 -32.67 -11.88 -39.62
N THR A 484 -33.93 -11.51 -39.85
CA THR A 484 -34.27 -10.28 -40.59
C THR A 484 -33.90 -9.03 -39.77
N PRO A 485 -33.55 -7.90 -40.42
CA PRO A 485 -33.20 -6.66 -39.73
C PRO A 485 -34.25 -6.18 -38.71
N GLU A 486 -35.53 -6.46 -38.95
CA GLU A 486 -36.64 -6.16 -38.05
C GLU A 486 -36.59 -6.99 -36.77
N VAL A 487 -36.27 -8.29 -36.87
CA VAL A 487 -36.13 -9.18 -35.70
C VAL A 487 -34.94 -8.73 -34.86
N LEU A 488 -33.82 -8.36 -35.48
CA LEU A 488 -32.64 -7.88 -34.75
C LEU A 488 -32.91 -6.55 -34.02
N LYS A 489 -33.61 -5.60 -34.65
CA LYS A 489 -34.04 -4.35 -34.00
C LYS A 489 -34.95 -4.61 -32.79
N GLN A 490 -35.88 -5.56 -32.93
CA GLN A 490 -36.75 -5.96 -31.83
C GLN A 490 -35.94 -6.58 -30.68
N THR A 491 -35.01 -7.49 -30.97
CA THR A 491 -34.13 -8.10 -29.96
C THR A 491 -33.30 -7.06 -29.21
N VAL A 492 -32.70 -6.08 -29.92
CA VAL A 492 -31.95 -4.98 -29.28
C VAL A 492 -32.85 -4.16 -28.34
N GLN A 493 -34.08 -3.85 -28.75
CA GLN A 493 -35.02 -3.10 -27.91
C GLN A 493 -35.46 -3.90 -26.66
N GLU A 494 -35.72 -5.19 -26.81
CA GLU A 494 -36.05 -6.10 -25.70
C GLU A 494 -34.88 -6.23 -24.71
N ASN A 495 -33.66 -6.37 -25.22
CA ASN A 495 -32.44 -6.40 -24.42
C ASN A 495 -32.21 -5.11 -23.63
N TRP A 496 -32.38 -3.94 -24.26
CA TRP A 496 -32.32 -2.65 -23.56
C TRP A 496 -33.36 -2.52 -22.46
N THR A 497 -34.58 -3.01 -22.72
CA THR A 497 -35.67 -3.00 -21.73
C THR A 497 -35.33 -3.89 -20.54
N ARG A 498 -34.73 -5.06 -20.78
CA ARG A 498 -34.24 -5.97 -19.72
C ARG A 498 -33.11 -5.33 -18.92
N LEU A 499 -32.09 -4.79 -19.60
CA LEU A 499 -30.94 -4.16 -18.95
C LEU A 499 -31.35 -2.96 -18.08
N GLU A 500 -32.21 -2.08 -18.59
CA GLU A 500 -32.73 -0.95 -17.83
C GLU A 500 -33.49 -1.40 -16.59
N LYS A 501 -34.35 -2.42 -16.71
CA LYS A 501 -35.09 -2.98 -15.58
C LYS A 501 -34.15 -3.51 -14.50
N ASP A 502 -33.13 -4.27 -14.89
CA ASP A 502 -32.21 -4.91 -13.94
C ASP A 502 -31.30 -3.88 -13.26
N ILE A 503 -30.79 -2.88 -13.99
CA ILE A 503 -30.04 -1.74 -13.43
C ILE A 503 -30.89 -0.98 -12.40
N LEU A 504 -32.16 -0.70 -12.71
CA LEU A 504 -33.05 -0.01 -11.78
C LEU A 504 -33.41 -0.88 -10.57
N THR A 505 -33.50 -2.20 -10.76
CA THR A 505 -33.74 -3.14 -9.66
C THR A 505 -32.55 -3.14 -8.70
N GLU A 506 -31.32 -3.20 -9.21
CA GLU A 506 -30.10 -3.10 -8.43
C GLU A 506 -30.03 -1.77 -7.66
N ALA A 507 -30.29 -0.64 -8.33
CA ALA A 507 -30.31 0.67 -7.68
C ALA A 507 -31.33 0.75 -6.54
N ASN A 508 -32.57 0.28 -6.76
CA ASN A 508 -33.60 0.28 -5.71
C ASN A 508 -33.22 -0.62 -4.53
N ALA A 509 -32.62 -1.78 -4.80
CA ALA A 509 -32.21 -2.70 -3.75
C ALA A 509 -31.06 -2.16 -2.90
N LEU A 510 -30.11 -1.43 -3.52
CA LEU A 510 -28.87 -1.02 -2.86
C LEU A 510 -28.86 0.44 -2.37
N TRP A 511 -29.79 1.29 -2.82
CA TRP A 511 -29.78 2.72 -2.50
C TRP A 511 -29.73 3.00 -0.99
N GLN A 512 -30.67 2.44 -0.23
CA GLN A 512 -30.74 2.64 1.23
C GLN A 512 -29.67 1.86 1.99
N PRO A 513 -29.42 0.56 1.70
CA PRO A 513 -28.34 -0.19 2.35
C PRO A 513 -26.96 0.48 2.25
N CYS A 514 -26.62 1.06 1.09
CA CYS A 514 -25.35 1.77 0.93
C CYS A 514 -25.24 2.99 1.86
N ILE A 515 -26.34 3.73 2.04
CA ILE A 515 -26.39 4.89 2.93
C ILE A 515 -26.24 4.45 4.38
N ASP A 516 -26.92 3.38 4.78
CA ASP A 516 -26.92 2.89 6.16
C ASP A 516 -25.55 2.32 6.55
N CYS A 517 -24.92 1.52 5.68
CA CYS A 517 -23.57 1.02 5.90
C CYS A 517 -22.56 2.17 6.09
N LEU A 518 -22.56 3.17 5.20
CA LEU A 518 -21.66 4.32 5.32
C LEU A 518 -21.90 5.14 6.59
N ARG A 519 -23.15 5.29 7.05
CA ARG A 519 -23.47 5.95 8.32
C ARG A 519 -22.92 5.19 9.52
N ASN A 520 -22.93 3.86 9.45
CA ASN A 520 -22.44 2.98 10.50
C ASN A 520 -20.93 2.73 10.43
N GLY A 521 -20.25 3.22 9.39
CA GLY A 521 -18.83 2.94 9.15
C GLY A 521 -18.56 1.52 8.68
N GLU A 522 -19.54 0.88 8.04
CA GLU A 522 -19.49 -0.48 7.52
C GLU A 522 -19.23 -0.47 6.00
N ARG A 523 -18.67 -1.57 5.49
CA ARG A 523 -18.45 -1.77 4.05
C ARG A 523 -19.79 -1.67 3.29
N PRO A 524 -19.92 -0.73 2.34
CA PRO A 524 -21.11 -0.66 1.52
C PRO A 524 -21.22 -1.89 0.60
N PRO A 525 -22.43 -2.28 0.20
CA PRO A 525 -22.63 -3.31 -0.82
C PRO A 525 -21.90 -2.98 -2.13
N ASP A 526 -21.45 -4.04 -2.79
CA ASP A 526 -20.83 -3.97 -4.12
C ASP A 526 -21.90 -3.78 -5.21
N TYR A 527 -21.55 -2.97 -6.21
CA TYR A 527 -22.35 -2.83 -7.41
C TYR A 527 -21.91 -3.83 -8.47
N THR A 528 -22.88 -4.44 -9.15
CA THR A 528 -22.67 -5.32 -10.29
C THR A 528 -22.85 -4.50 -11.56
N LEU A 529 -24.07 -4.32 -12.07
CA LEU A 529 -24.33 -3.60 -13.32
C LEU A 529 -24.04 -2.09 -13.18
N LEU A 530 -24.04 -1.59 -11.95
CA LEU A 530 -23.73 -0.21 -11.59
C LEU A 530 -22.25 0.01 -11.22
N ALA A 531 -21.35 -0.97 -11.40
CA ALA A 531 -19.93 -0.85 -11.06
C ALA A 531 -19.23 0.42 -11.60
N PRO A 532 -19.56 0.96 -12.79
CA PRO A 532 -19.04 2.25 -13.27
C PRO A 532 -19.36 3.44 -12.33
N LEU A 533 -20.38 3.32 -11.49
CA LEU A 533 -20.76 4.34 -10.50
C LEU A 533 -20.21 4.07 -9.09
N ASN A 534 -19.25 3.16 -8.93
CA ASN A 534 -18.65 2.83 -7.62
C ASN A 534 -18.08 4.04 -6.85
N HIS A 535 -17.72 5.12 -7.56
CA HIS A 535 -17.27 6.38 -6.98
C HIS A 535 -18.37 7.20 -6.27
N GLN A 536 -19.64 6.80 -6.43
CA GLN A 536 -20.78 7.41 -5.75
C GLN A 536 -20.99 6.79 -4.36
N ALA A 537 -21.33 7.58 -3.35
CA ALA A 537 -21.65 7.05 -2.02
C ALA A 537 -22.84 6.07 -2.08
N SER A 538 -23.88 6.45 -2.82
CA SER A 538 -25.01 5.58 -3.14
C SER A 538 -25.66 6.01 -4.46
N VAL A 539 -26.13 5.05 -5.25
CA VAL A 539 -26.79 5.29 -6.54
C VAL A 539 -28.30 5.28 -6.35
N SER A 540 -28.93 6.45 -6.51
CA SER A 540 -30.39 6.55 -6.49
C SER A 540 -31.02 5.98 -7.78
N PRO A 541 -32.31 5.60 -7.76
CA PRO A 541 -33.00 5.17 -8.97
C PRO A 541 -32.97 6.21 -10.11
N GLN A 542 -32.95 7.50 -9.78
CA GLN A 542 -32.84 8.55 -10.80
C GLN A 542 -31.45 8.57 -11.44
N MET A 543 -30.39 8.48 -10.65
CA MET A 543 -29.02 8.39 -11.17
C MET A 543 -28.83 7.15 -12.05
N ALA A 544 -29.42 6.02 -11.67
CA ALA A 544 -29.40 4.81 -12.47
C ALA A 544 -30.14 4.98 -13.82
N LYS A 545 -31.29 5.69 -13.85
CA LYS A 545 -31.95 6.06 -15.12
C LYS A 545 -31.06 6.93 -15.99
N ASP A 546 -30.45 7.95 -15.40
CA ASP A 546 -29.56 8.87 -16.12
C ASP A 546 -28.35 8.11 -16.69
N TYR A 547 -27.82 7.15 -15.93
CA TYR A 547 -26.76 6.24 -16.36
C TYR A 547 -27.17 5.39 -17.56
N VAL A 548 -28.35 4.76 -17.53
CA VAL A 548 -28.89 3.99 -18.67
C VAL A 548 -29.02 4.86 -19.92
N VAL A 549 -29.48 6.11 -19.78
CA VAL A 549 -29.57 7.06 -20.90
C VAL A 549 -28.19 7.33 -21.50
N ARG A 550 -27.15 7.51 -20.68
CA ARG A 550 -25.78 7.71 -21.16
C ARG A 550 -25.21 6.45 -21.81
N LEU A 551 -25.49 5.27 -21.25
CA LEU A 551 -25.08 3.99 -21.82
C LEU A 551 -25.72 3.74 -23.20
N LYS A 552 -26.99 4.08 -23.38
CA LYS A 552 -27.67 4.04 -24.70
C LYS A 552 -27.02 4.99 -25.70
N LYS A 553 -26.67 6.21 -25.27
CA LYS A 553 -25.97 7.18 -26.13
C LYS A 553 -24.61 6.66 -26.58
N LEU A 554 -23.86 6.01 -25.70
CA LEU A 554 -22.57 5.39 -26.02
C LEU A 554 -22.71 4.34 -27.11
N ALA A 555 -23.65 3.42 -26.92
CA ALA A 555 -23.86 2.29 -27.82
C ALA A 555 -24.26 2.73 -29.25
N VAL A 556 -25.02 3.82 -29.38
CA VAL A 556 -25.62 4.23 -30.66
C VAL A 556 -24.72 5.16 -31.50
N ASN A 557 -23.79 5.90 -30.90
CA ASN A 557 -23.20 7.08 -31.55
C ASN A 557 -21.70 7.02 -31.88
N ASN A 558 -20.99 5.88 -31.76
CA ASN A 558 -19.51 5.88 -31.87
C ASN A 558 -18.92 7.06 -31.08
N TRP A 559 -19.30 7.14 -29.81
CA TRP A 559 -19.26 8.37 -29.01
C TRP A 559 -17.94 9.13 -29.14
N VAL A 560 -18.05 10.43 -29.38
CA VAL A 560 -16.93 11.39 -29.39
C VAL A 560 -17.24 12.45 -28.34
N PRO A 561 -16.26 12.86 -27.50
CA PRO A 561 -16.48 13.91 -26.54
C PRO A 561 -16.96 15.21 -27.22
N GLU A 562 -18.14 15.70 -26.82
CA GLU A 562 -18.75 16.93 -27.35
C GLU A 562 -18.04 18.20 -26.85
N GLN A 563 -17.24 18.06 -25.80
CA GLN A 563 -16.48 19.13 -25.17
C GLN A 563 -15.01 18.73 -25.12
N ARG A 564 -14.11 19.71 -25.27
CA ARG A 564 -12.69 19.47 -24.99
C ARG A 564 -12.57 19.02 -23.53
N PRO A 565 -11.77 17.98 -23.21
CA PRO A 565 -11.49 17.67 -21.82
C PRO A 565 -10.99 18.91 -21.11
N ARG A 566 -11.50 19.15 -19.91
CA ARG A 566 -10.94 20.14 -19.00
C ARG A 566 -9.51 19.70 -18.69
N PRO A 567 -8.53 20.59 -18.65
CA PRO A 567 -7.27 20.35 -18.00
C PRO A 567 -7.47 20.37 -16.48
N ALA A 568 -6.97 19.36 -15.79
CA ALA A 568 -6.77 19.33 -14.35
C ALA A 568 -5.36 18.84 -14.29
N LEU A 569 -4.52 19.79 -13.91
CA LEU A 569 -3.08 19.74 -14.13
C LEU A 569 -2.70 19.70 -15.62
N GLY A 570 -3.68 19.76 -16.53
CA GLY A 570 -3.62 19.21 -17.88
C GLY A 570 -3.11 20.13 -18.99
N TYR A 571 -2.94 19.47 -20.15
CA TYR A 571 -2.34 19.83 -21.44
C TYR A 571 -1.04 20.65 -21.43
N VAL A 572 -1.02 21.72 -20.63
CA VAL A 572 -0.03 22.79 -20.53
C VAL A 572 0.73 22.80 -19.20
N GLY A 573 0.30 21.96 -18.24
CA GLY A 573 0.87 21.84 -16.91
C GLY A 573 0.40 22.91 -15.91
N PHE A 574 0.78 22.72 -14.65
CA PHE A 574 0.46 23.64 -13.54
C PHE A 574 0.92 25.10 -13.77
N ASN A 575 1.85 25.33 -14.69
CA ASN A 575 2.42 26.65 -14.97
C ASN A 575 1.44 27.62 -15.64
N GLU A 576 0.42 27.12 -16.35
CA GLU A 576 -0.57 27.99 -17.01
C GLU A 576 -1.78 28.30 -16.12
N ILE A 577 -1.99 27.55 -15.03
CA ILE A 577 -3.08 27.77 -14.07
C ILE A 577 -2.65 28.58 -12.83
N THR A 578 -1.41 29.08 -12.81
CA THR A 578 -0.85 29.93 -11.75
C THR A 578 -0.79 31.42 -12.10
N ASP A 579 -1.14 31.82 -13.33
CA ASP A 579 -1.24 33.23 -13.76
C ASP A 579 -2.59 33.85 -13.36
N GLU A 580 -2.69 35.18 -13.21
CA GLU A 580 -3.91 35.90 -12.82
C GLU A 580 -5.08 35.67 -13.80
N ARG A 581 -4.79 35.33 -15.06
CA ARG A 581 -5.80 34.95 -16.07
C ARG A 581 -6.38 33.55 -15.86
N ALA A 582 -5.78 32.73 -14.99
CA ALA A 582 -6.23 31.37 -14.71
C ALA A 582 -7.59 31.33 -14.01
N SER A 583 -7.99 32.37 -13.27
CA SER A 583 -9.31 32.40 -12.62
C SER A 583 -10.47 32.43 -13.63
N GLU A 584 -10.24 32.94 -14.85
CA GLU A 584 -11.22 32.94 -15.95
C GLU A 584 -11.39 31.53 -16.56
N PHE A 585 -10.35 30.70 -16.44
CA PHE A 585 -10.35 29.33 -16.91
C PHE A 585 -10.90 28.35 -15.86
N ASP A 586 -10.44 28.51 -14.62
CA ASP A 586 -10.73 27.60 -13.52
C ASP A 586 -10.57 28.28 -12.14
N SER A 587 -11.62 28.98 -11.70
CA SER A 587 -11.59 29.70 -10.42
C SER A 587 -11.34 28.77 -9.24
N PHE A 588 -11.85 27.53 -9.27
CA PHE A 588 -11.66 26.57 -8.20
C PHE A 588 -10.20 26.15 -8.02
N LEU A 589 -9.50 25.80 -9.10
CA LEU A 589 -8.09 25.42 -9.02
C LEU A 589 -7.21 26.63 -8.66
N TYR A 590 -7.50 27.79 -9.24
CA TYR A 590 -6.79 29.04 -8.94
C TYR A 590 -6.88 29.40 -7.45
N GLU A 591 -8.10 29.38 -6.89
CA GLU A 591 -8.31 29.61 -5.45
C GLU A 591 -7.62 28.54 -4.60
N SER A 592 -7.73 27.26 -4.98
CA SER A 592 -7.10 26.15 -4.24
C SER A 592 -5.57 26.26 -4.21
N LEU A 593 -4.94 26.74 -5.29
CA LEU A 593 -3.50 27.00 -5.36
C LEU A 593 -3.11 28.20 -4.49
N ASN A 594 -3.85 29.30 -4.60
CA ASN A 594 -3.59 30.52 -3.82
C ASN A 594 -3.75 30.30 -2.32
N ASP A 595 -4.74 29.51 -1.92
CA ASP A 595 -4.99 29.14 -0.51
C ASP A 595 -4.03 28.05 -0.01
N ARG A 596 -3.12 27.56 -0.86
CA ARG A 596 -2.20 26.44 -0.59
C ARG A 596 -2.91 25.15 -0.17
N LYS A 597 -4.17 25.00 -0.58
CA LYS A 597 -4.92 23.74 -0.46
C LYS A 597 -4.44 22.73 -1.49
N LEU A 598 -4.07 23.17 -2.69
CA LEU A 598 -3.45 22.37 -3.73
C LEU A 598 -1.99 22.78 -3.90
N ILE A 599 -1.06 21.82 -3.90
CA ILE A 599 0.39 22.07 -3.99
C ILE A 599 0.98 21.18 -5.10
N PRO A 600 1.37 21.75 -6.25
CA PRO A 600 2.11 21.02 -7.27
C PRO A 600 3.59 20.87 -6.94
N VAL A 601 4.16 19.71 -7.27
CA VAL A 601 5.58 19.41 -7.18
C VAL A 601 6.04 18.82 -8.51
N ASP A 602 6.79 19.62 -9.28
CA ASP A 602 7.34 19.22 -10.58
C ASP A 602 8.63 18.42 -10.42
N GLN A 603 8.54 17.10 -10.61
CA GLN A 603 9.63 16.14 -10.50
C GLN A 603 10.34 15.84 -11.83
N SER A 604 10.00 16.56 -12.90
CA SER A 604 10.50 16.29 -14.26
C SER A 604 12.02 16.29 -14.41
N LYS A 605 12.73 16.89 -13.45
CA LYS A 605 14.19 16.98 -13.46
C LYS A 605 14.90 15.85 -12.71
N TRP A 606 14.17 15.02 -11.95
CA TRP A 606 14.79 14.00 -11.10
C TRP A 606 14.07 12.65 -11.06
N LEU A 607 12.81 12.55 -11.51
CA LEU A 607 12.09 11.29 -11.63
C LEU A 607 11.98 10.89 -13.11
N PHE A 608 12.78 9.91 -13.52
CA PHE A 608 12.89 9.46 -14.91
C PHE A 608 12.26 8.10 -15.19
N SER A 609 11.94 7.32 -14.14
CA SER A 609 11.23 6.04 -14.24
C SER A 609 10.01 6.07 -13.32
N HIS A 610 8.88 5.56 -13.81
CA HIS A 610 7.63 5.41 -13.05
C HIS A 610 7.79 4.47 -11.84
N SER A 611 8.66 3.46 -11.94
CA SER A 611 9.00 2.58 -10.83
C SER A 611 10.11 3.14 -9.94
N GLY A 612 10.78 4.23 -10.35
CA GLY A 612 11.86 4.90 -9.64
C GLY A 612 11.45 5.52 -8.29
N MET A 613 10.17 5.45 -7.95
CA MET A 613 9.66 5.77 -6.62
C MET A 613 9.94 4.64 -5.63
N ARG A 614 9.73 3.38 -6.04
CA ARG A 614 9.90 2.21 -5.18
C ARG A 614 11.34 2.07 -4.70
N ILE A 615 12.29 2.24 -5.61
CA ILE A 615 13.73 2.20 -5.35
C ILE A 615 14.30 3.56 -5.78
N PRO A 616 14.27 4.57 -4.91
CA PRO A 616 14.59 5.94 -5.29
C PRO A 616 16.09 6.15 -5.48
N SER A 617 16.44 6.94 -6.50
CA SER A 617 17.75 7.60 -6.53
C SER A 617 17.87 8.57 -5.35
N GLU A 618 19.09 9.00 -5.01
CA GLU A 618 19.31 9.97 -3.93
C GLU A 618 18.53 11.29 -4.17
N GLU A 619 18.43 11.73 -5.43
CA GLU A 619 17.69 12.95 -5.76
C GLU A 619 16.17 12.77 -5.61
N VAL A 620 15.61 11.63 -6.04
CA VAL A 620 14.19 11.29 -5.80
C VAL A 620 13.92 11.20 -4.30
N PHE A 621 14.81 10.56 -3.54
CA PHE A 621 14.67 10.44 -2.09
C PHE A 621 14.65 11.81 -1.40
N ASN A 622 15.62 12.68 -1.69
CA ASN A 622 15.69 13.98 -1.03
C ASN A 622 14.53 14.91 -1.43
N ARG A 623 14.21 15.02 -2.73
CA ARG A 623 13.19 15.98 -3.18
C ARG A 623 11.76 15.48 -3.05
N SER A 624 11.53 14.21 -3.31
CA SER A 624 10.18 13.66 -3.29
C SER A 624 9.79 13.15 -1.90
N TYR A 625 10.62 12.30 -1.28
CA TYR A 625 10.28 11.76 0.04
C TYR A 625 10.47 12.81 1.16
N LYS A 626 11.64 13.43 1.27
CA LYS A 626 11.89 14.38 2.38
C LYS A 626 11.14 15.70 2.17
N GLU A 627 11.38 16.38 1.06
CA GLU A 627 10.87 17.74 0.86
C GLU A 627 9.37 17.78 0.53
N ALA A 628 8.91 16.98 -0.43
CA ALA A 628 7.53 17.04 -0.89
C ALA A 628 6.52 16.28 -0.02
N ILE A 629 6.95 15.20 0.67
CA ILE A 629 6.03 14.36 1.47
C ILE A 629 6.24 14.59 2.97
N VAL A 630 7.42 14.24 3.50
CA VAL A 630 7.64 14.24 4.96
C VAL A 630 7.63 15.65 5.55
N ASN A 631 8.21 16.64 4.88
CA ASN A 631 8.14 18.02 5.39
C ASN A 631 6.70 18.55 5.38
N GLN A 632 5.90 18.21 4.37
CA GLN A 632 4.47 18.55 4.35
C GLN A 632 3.71 17.91 5.52
N LEU A 633 4.01 16.65 5.84
CA LEU A 633 3.45 15.99 7.04
C LEU A 633 3.80 16.75 8.34
N LYS A 634 5.03 17.28 8.45
CA LYS A 634 5.51 18.02 9.62
C LYS A 634 4.88 19.41 9.75
N GLU A 635 4.58 20.10 8.64
CA GLU A 635 4.06 21.48 8.64
C GLU A 635 2.72 21.68 9.38
N LEU A 636 1.83 20.68 9.42
CA LEU A 636 0.54 20.78 10.14
C LEU A 636 0.65 20.55 11.66
N GLY A 637 1.85 20.69 12.24
CA GLY A 637 2.09 20.46 13.68
C GLY A 637 2.01 18.99 14.09
N ARG A 638 2.00 18.09 13.11
CA ARG A 638 1.95 16.64 13.29
C ARG A 638 3.37 16.08 13.30
N ASN A 639 4.10 16.41 14.35
CA ASN A 639 5.51 16.10 14.53
C ASN A 639 5.80 14.60 14.77
N ARG A 640 4.97 13.65 14.28
CA ARG A 640 5.03 12.26 14.75
C ARG A 640 4.76 11.18 13.71
N PHE A 641 5.09 11.41 12.43
CA PHE A 641 5.40 10.24 11.59
C PHE A 641 6.79 9.76 11.98
N GLY A 642 6.86 8.68 12.78
CA GLY A 642 8.11 8.30 13.45
C GLY A 642 8.32 8.92 14.83
N GLN A 643 9.23 8.33 15.61
CA GLN A 643 9.76 8.88 16.87
C GLN A 643 11.23 9.29 16.69
N TYR A 644 11.51 10.13 15.69
CA TYR A 644 12.87 10.53 15.29
C TYR A 644 13.30 11.86 15.91
#